data_AF-A0AA39GHS2-F1
#
_entry.id   AF-A0AA39GHS2-F1
#
_cell.length_a   1.000
_cell.length_b   1.000
_cell.length_c   1.000
_cell.angle_alpha   90.00
_cell.angle_beta   90.00
_cell.angle_gamma   90.00
#
_symmetry.space_group_name_H-M   'P 1'
#
loop_
_entity.id
_entity.type
_entity.pdbx_description
1 polymer ?
#
loop_
_entity_poly.entity_id
_entity_poly.type
_entity_poly.pdbx_seq_one_letter_code
_entity_poly.pdbx_strand_id
1 'polypeptide(L)'
;MRPPSDQELRLLLLRLSRKLPQRLKVLEADNTRNIKLGLERVKRAVPQHQKWKGIHVAGTNGKGSICAYLSGLFTLAGKSYGRFTSPAFPEKRHGVVINGEAVRQAMYDHEMEAVLHRYDKLLRGFEVTSGQKPGPLTPFEIDTATAFRIFNTLDVPYGIVEVGMGGGTDATNAMKSKAVTIISKIGVDHAEYLGRNIEEIASVKAGIMAKSIPCIVDHTNEPEVMKVLEKHAWRTGSPLILSSKSQSILNSLDNDTWKLEDWQQQNLLCAITAFHNLFPNVVIDINSLMALNPTLPGRMQTVLVSPQNQDSQEMRVLVDGAHNPLATQKLGRYVDRNLRVDNEPVTWIIGFSQSDTKPFREMLRHILRPQDNVAFVEFAQQTNEPPPVSAAIGRQWAQECLGQAESAQLLPSDYSLTEAVEWARQRSGGNGSVVVTGSLYLMRDFLNLPVVQSDSQGLTTRRVGSTAFKSLRQKKSREGLAGEELEQYLRTKREVFDPRDKARRKRSMARKNESALDSSVGTESHVKPDPEQSKTSAPLAEDTEESNSGPSKTPFKGIAHEVVSSQDPVERKEKPSKKHKQVLSTPFWRDPENPSMSLPNPNGQPSQKALKQAAWIAKVKQHHKLQQRRQREAELQSNNGMGPQQGGEETDSAGTSHGISDGGNGASRTQHQEAEHLTKQG
;
A
#
# COMPACT_ATOMS: atom_id res chain seq x y z
N MET A 1 4.73 -34.39 -45.32
CA MET A 1 5.82 -33.68 -44.61
C MET A 1 6.26 -34.56 -43.44
N ARG A 2 7.55 -34.60 -43.09
CA ARG A 2 7.99 -35.30 -41.86
C ARG A 2 7.60 -34.45 -40.65
N PRO A 3 7.13 -35.03 -39.52
CA PRO A 3 6.96 -34.26 -38.29
C PRO A 3 8.32 -33.67 -37.86
N PRO A 4 8.36 -32.45 -37.29
CA PRO A 4 9.60 -31.82 -36.86
C PRO A 4 10.26 -32.64 -35.75
N SER A 5 11.58 -32.76 -35.80
CA SER A 5 12.36 -33.43 -34.76
C SER A 5 12.32 -32.67 -33.44
N ASP A 6 12.59 -33.35 -32.31
CA ASP A 6 12.65 -32.71 -30.99
C ASP A 6 13.69 -31.56 -30.95
N GLN A 7 14.77 -31.69 -31.74
CA GLN A 7 15.81 -30.68 -31.88
C GLN A 7 15.32 -29.44 -32.65
N GLU A 8 14.52 -29.63 -33.72
CA GLU A 8 13.86 -28.55 -34.45
C GLU A 8 12.77 -27.88 -33.61
N LEU A 9 11.97 -28.64 -32.86
CA LEU A 9 10.98 -28.12 -31.92
C LEU A 9 11.64 -27.26 -30.82
N ARG A 10 12.74 -27.74 -30.21
CA ARG A 10 13.55 -26.95 -29.27
C ARG A 10 14.10 -25.67 -29.91
N LEU A 11 14.59 -25.72 -31.15
CA LEU A 11 15.07 -24.54 -31.87
C LEU A 11 13.93 -23.55 -32.22
N LEU A 12 12.74 -24.04 -32.52
CA LEU A 12 11.53 -23.24 -32.74
C LEU A 12 11.09 -22.57 -31.44
N LEU A 13 11.03 -23.31 -30.33
CA LEU A 13 10.75 -22.78 -28.99
C LEU A 13 11.80 -21.76 -28.55
N LEU A 14 13.09 -21.98 -28.85
CA LEU A 14 14.16 -21.00 -28.60
C LEU A 14 14.05 -19.75 -29.47
N ARG A 15 13.55 -19.86 -30.71
CA ARG A 15 13.29 -18.70 -31.59
C ARG A 15 12.03 -17.94 -31.19
N LEU A 16 10.96 -18.65 -30.82
CA LEU A 16 9.71 -18.08 -30.31
C LEU A 16 9.95 -17.38 -28.99
N SER A 17 10.57 -18.04 -28.01
CA SER A 17 10.98 -17.39 -26.75
C SER A 17 11.88 -16.18 -27.02
N ARG A 18 12.90 -16.26 -27.89
CA ARG A 18 13.70 -15.06 -28.24
C ARG A 18 12.84 -13.89 -28.76
N LYS A 19 11.77 -14.16 -29.52
CA LYS A 19 10.80 -13.16 -30.01
C LYS A 19 9.72 -12.74 -29.01
N LEU A 20 9.43 -13.52 -27.97
CA LEU A 20 8.48 -13.13 -26.93
C LEU A 20 8.95 -11.85 -26.21
N PRO A 21 8.09 -10.83 -26.06
CA PRO A 21 8.30 -9.71 -25.16
C PRO A 21 8.87 -10.16 -23.81
N GLN A 22 9.85 -9.44 -23.26
CA GLN A 22 10.53 -9.85 -22.01
C GLN A 22 9.55 -10.06 -20.85
N ARG A 23 8.40 -9.38 -20.87
CA ARG A 23 7.26 -9.59 -19.97
C ARG A 23 6.78 -11.03 -19.90
N LEU A 24 6.63 -11.70 -21.04
CA LEU A 24 6.13 -13.09 -21.11
C LEU A 24 7.17 -14.08 -20.56
N LYS A 25 8.47 -13.81 -20.72
CA LYS A 25 9.55 -14.63 -20.12
C LYS A 25 9.60 -14.56 -18.59
N VAL A 26 9.18 -13.43 -18.02
CA VAL A 26 9.05 -13.27 -16.56
C VAL A 26 7.77 -13.95 -16.04
N LEU A 27 6.77 -14.14 -16.91
CA LEU A 27 5.55 -14.89 -16.60
C LEU A 27 5.71 -16.42 -16.78
N GLU A 28 6.58 -16.86 -17.69
CA GLU A 28 6.97 -18.27 -17.88
C GLU A 28 7.87 -18.83 -16.74
N ALA A 29 8.43 -17.96 -15.90
CA ALA A 29 9.34 -18.33 -14.83
C ALA A 29 8.60 -18.73 -13.54
N ASP A 30 8.08 -19.97 -13.53
CA ASP A 30 7.56 -20.74 -12.39
C ASP A 30 6.54 -20.02 -11.48
N ASN A 31 5.31 -20.56 -11.37
CA ASN A 31 4.23 -19.95 -10.58
C ASN A 31 4.48 -19.93 -9.05
N THR A 32 5.62 -20.43 -8.58
CA THR A 32 6.01 -20.45 -7.17
C THR A 32 6.47 -19.07 -6.66
N ARG A 33 6.34 -18.83 -5.35
CA ARG A 33 6.69 -17.56 -4.69
C ARG A 33 8.22 -17.42 -4.58
N ASN A 34 8.85 -16.89 -5.62
CA ASN A 34 10.31 -16.73 -5.75
C ASN A 34 10.89 -15.58 -4.88
N ILE A 35 10.89 -15.76 -3.55
CA ILE A 35 11.56 -14.87 -2.60
C ILE A 35 13.06 -15.17 -2.58
N LYS A 36 13.87 -14.16 -2.89
CA LYS A 36 15.32 -14.19 -2.72
C LYS A 36 15.78 -12.89 -2.07
N LEU A 37 16.01 -12.92 -0.76
CA LEU A 37 16.57 -11.78 -0.03
C LEU A 37 18.01 -11.47 -0.48
N GLY A 38 18.47 -10.25 -0.24
CA GLY A 38 19.81 -9.78 -0.56
C GLY A 38 19.83 -8.71 -1.64
N LEU A 39 20.76 -7.74 -1.51
CA LEU A 39 20.71 -6.50 -2.28
C LEU A 39 21.46 -6.56 -3.63
N GLU A 40 22.20 -7.64 -3.91
CA GLU A 40 23.15 -7.65 -5.01
C GLU A 40 22.50 -7.50 -6.40
N ARG A 41 21.44 -8.26 -6.69
CA ARG A 41 20.76 -8.19 -8.00
C ARG A 41 20.07 -6.82 -8.16
N VAL A 42 19.26 -6.42 -7.18
CA VAL A 42 18.52 -5.15 -7.20
C VAL A 42 19.43 -3.91 -7.27
N LYS A 43 20.58 -3.87 -6.58
CA LYS A 43 21.55 -2.75 -6.67
C LYS A 43 22.09 -2.51 -8.10
N ARG A 44 22.09 -3.54 -8.94
CA ARG A 44 22.48 -3.47 -10.37
C ARG A 44 21.31 -2.96 -11.25
N ALA A 45 20.07 -3.26 -10.85
CA ALA A 45 18.84 -2.89 -11.55
C ALA A 45 18.34 -1.46 -11.26
N VAL A 46 18.45 -0.99 -10.01
CA VAL A 46 18.03 0.36 -9.61
C VAL A 46 18.87 1.47 -10.27
N PRO A 47 18.35 2.71 -10.37
CA PRO A 47 19.13 3.86 -10.82
C PRO A 47 20.40 4.07 -10.00
N GLN A 48 21.52 4.41 -10.67
CA GLN A 48 22.79 4.63 -9.98
C GLN A 48 22.84 5.94 -9.21
N HIS A 49 22.16 6.98 -9.69
CA HIS A 49 21.93 8.22 -8.98
C HIS A 49 20.48 8.25 -8.50
N GLN A 50 20.25 8.61 -7.24
CA GLN A 50 18.91 8.78 -6.67
C GLN A 50 18.69 10.27 -6.45
N LYS A 51 17.69 10.87 -7.11
CA LYS A 51 17.41 12.32 -7.02
C LYS A 51 16.53 12.69 -5.81
N TRP A 52 15.76 11.74 -5.32
CA TRP A 52 14.74 11.91 -4.28
C TRP A 52 15.23 11.48 -2.90
N LYS A 53 14.59 11.99 -1.84
CA LYS A 53 14.85 11.62 -0.44
C LYS A 53 13.85 10.59 0.05
N GLY A 54 14.35 9.48 0.57
CA GLY A 54 13.53 8.36 1.02
C GLY A 54 12.95 8.52 2.43
N ILE A 55 11.68 8.15 2.56
CA ILE A 55 10.99 7.86 3.81
C ILE A 55 10.73 6.36 3.81
N HIS A 56 11.53 5.59 4.55
CA HIS A 56 11.59 4.13 4.41
C HIS A 56 10.91 3.44 5.59
N VAL A 57 9.85 2.65 5.34
CA VAL A 57 8.92 2.15 6.36
C VAL A 57 8.97 0.63 6.46
N ALA A 58 9.48 0.11 7.58
CA ALA A 58 9.50 -1.30 7.94
C ALA A 58 8.61 -1.59 9.16
N GLY A 59 8.53 -2.87 9.52
CA GLY A 59 7.70 -3.40 10.60
C GLY A 59 6.97 -4.68 10.19
N THR A 60 6.17 -5.24 11.10
CA THR A 60 5.28 -6.37 10.77
C THR A 60 3.95 -5.81 10.27
N ASN A 61 3.21 -5.14 11.15
CA ASN A 61 1.89 -4.57 10.85
C ASN A 61 1.94 -3.03 10.77
N GLY A 62 1.02 -2.41 10.03
CA GLY A 62 0.85 -0.96 9.99
C GLY A 62 1.65 -0.17 8.94
N LYS A 63 2.68 -0.78 8.32
CA LYS A 63 3.52 -0.18 7.26
C LYS A 63 2.73 0.63 6.21
N GLY A 64 1.85 -0.02 5.44
CA GLY A 64 1.02 0.63 4.43
C GLY A 64 0.13 1.75 4.96
N SER A 65 -0.40 1.63 6.19
CA SER A 65 -1.20 2.68 6.83
C SER A 65 -0.35 3.91 7.18
N ILE A 66 0.89 3.72 7.66
CA ILE A 66 1.86 4.81 7.85
C ILE A 66 2.18 5.49 6.50
N CYS A 67 2.38 4.72 5.44
CA CYS A 67 2.60 5.27 4.10
C CYS A 67 1.40 6.07 3.57
N ALA A 68 0.18 5.69 3.94
CA ALA A 68 -1.04 6.41 3.60
C ALA A 68 -1.20 7.70 4.41
N TYR A 69 -1.01 7.67 5.74
CA TYR A 69 -0.96 8.87 6.57
C TYR A 69 0.11 9.87 6.11
N LEU A 70 1.33 9.40 5.80
CA LEU A 70 2.38 10.22 5.19
C LEU A 70 1.93 10.83 3.86
N SER A 71 1.23 10.08 3.00
CA SER A 71 0.68 10.62 1.75
C SER A 71 -0.28 11.78 2.00
N GLY A 72 -1.15 11.67 3.01
CA GLY A 72 -2.05 12.74 3.43
C GLY A 72 -1.31 13.96 4.01
N LEU A 73 -0.32 13.72 4.89
CA LEU A 73 0.50 14.78 5.50
C LEU A 73 1.26 15.59 4.44
N PHE A 74 1.92 14.92 3.48
CA PHE A 74 2.58 15.57 2.35
C PHE A 74 1.59 16.35 1.46
N THR A 75 0.40 15.79 1.22
CA THR A 75 -0.67 16.46 0.46
C THR A 75 -1.14 17.75 1.13
N LEU A 76 -1.40 17.73 2.45
CA LEU A 76 -1.81 18.92 3.20
C LEU A 76 -0.72 20.00 3.25
N ALA A 77 0.54 19.59 3.37
CA ALA A 77 1.69 20.49 3.34
C ALA A 77 2.05 21.01 1.94
N GLY A 78 1.36 20.56 0.89
CA GLY A 78 1.68 20.92 -0.50
C GLY A 78 3.02 20.39 -1.01
N LYS A 79 3.59 19.37 -0.35
CA LYS A 79 4.88 18.77 -0.70
C LYS A 79 4.69 17.65 -1.72
N SER A 80 5.45 17.70 -2.82
CA SER A 80 5.41 16.67 -3.86
C SER A 80 6.07 15.36 -3.38
N TYR A 81 5.48 14.20 -3.69
CA TYR A 81 5.97 12.89 -3.27
C TYR A 81 5.60 11.77 -4.26
N GLY A 82 6.44 10.74 -4.30
CA GLY A 82 6.07 9.39 -4.74
C GLY A 82 5.80 8.48 -3.54
N ARG A 83 4.91 7.49 -3.71
CA ARG A 83 4.67 6.39 -2.76
C ARG A 83 4.83 5.05 -3.47
N PHE A 84 5.55 4.12 -2.83
CA PHE A 84 5.61 2.70 -3.20
C PHE A 84 5.08 1.85 -2.04
N THR A 85 4.07 1.01 -2.30
CA THR A 85 3.41 0.12 -1.31
C THR A 85 3.16 -1.26 -1.90
N SER A 86 3.16 -2.30 -1.06
CA SER A 86 3.03 -3.71 -1.48
C SER A 86 2.32 -4.59 -0.44
N PRO A 87 1.53 -5.61 -0.85
CA PRO A 87 1.17 -5.97 -2.22
C PRO A 87 0.34 -4.88 -2.90
N ALA A 88 0.52 -4.76 -4.20
CA ALA A 88 -0.11 -3.74 -5.03
C ALA A 88 -1.39 -4.29 -5.66
N PHE A 89 -2.53 -3.61 -5.46
CA PHE A 89 -3.81 -4.02 -6.01
C PHE A 89 -4.68 -2.79 -6.38
N PRO A 90 -5.65 -2.91 -7.30
CA PRO A 90 -6.04 -4.12 -8.04
C PRO A 90 -5.00 -4.60 -9.08
N GLU A 91 -4.07 -3.72 -9.47
CA GLU A 91 -2.97 -4.02 -10.41
C GLU A 91 -1.64 -3.51 -9.85
N LYS A 92 -0.51 -4.09 -10.27
CA LYS A 92 0.85 -3.71 -9.83
C LYS A 92 1.13 -2.20 -9.86
N ARG A 93 0.68 -1.49 -10.91
CA ARG A 93 0.87 -0.05 -11.05
C ARG A 93 0.27 0.79 -9.91
N HIS A 94 -0.77 0.30 -9.22
CA HIS A 94 -1.38 0.99 -8.08
C HIS A 94 -0.49 0.98 -6.83
N GLY A 95 0.51 0.11 -6.79
CA GLY A 95 1.59 0.17 -5.81
C GLY A 95 2.45 1.42 -5.96
N VAL A 96 2.49 2.05 -7.15
CA VAL A 96 3.27 3.27 -7.44
C VAL A 96 2.34 4.46 -7.63
N VAL A 97 2.30 5.34 -6.64
CA VAL A 97 1.45 6.54 -6.59
C VAL A 97 2.33 7.78 -6.60
N ILE A 98 1.91 8.82 -7.32
CA ILE A 98 2.60 10.11 -7.38
C ILE A 98 1.58 11.19 -7.03
N ASN A 99 1.83 11.97 -5.97
CA ASN A 99 0.97 13.08 -5.56
C ASN A 99 -0.52 12.71 -5.38
N GLY A 100 -0.78 11.50 -4.89
CA GLY A 100 -2.12 10.97 -4.62
C GLY A 100 -2.73 10.14 -5.75
N GLU A 101 -2.17 10.17 -6.97
CA GLU A 101 -2.72 9.47 -8.13
C GLU A 101 -1.79 8.34 -8.61
N ALA A 102 -2.35 7.17 -8.94
CA ALA A 102 -1.58 6.03 -9.44
C ALA A 102 -0.97 6.30 -10.82
N VAL A 103 0.22 5.77 -11.09
CA VAL A 103 0.86 5.94 -12.41
C VAL A 103 0.06 5.26 -13.52
N ARG A 104 0.12 5.82 -14.74
CA ARG A 104 -0.48 5.20 -15.93
C ARG A 104 0.23 3.90 -16.29
N GLN A 105 -0.53 2.90 -16.73
CA GLN A 105 -0.02 1.62 -17.24
C GLN A 105 1.17 1.81 -18.20
N ALA A 106 1.00 2.61 -19.26
CA ALA A 106 2.05 2.85 -20.25
C ALA A 106 3.35 3.48 -19.70
N MET A 107 3.34 4.14 -18.54
CA MET A 107 4.54 4.62 -17.87
C MET A 107 5.17 3.52 -17.01
N TYR A 108 4.36 2.78 -16.25
CA TYR A 108 4.83 1.63 -15.49
C TYR A 108 5.52 0.61 -16.40
N ASP A 109 4.86 0.29 -17.51
CA ASP A 109 5.32 -0.67 -18.51
C ASP A 109 6.66 -0.26 -19.12
N HIS A 110 6.77 0.99 -19.55
CA HIS A 110 8.00 1.53 -20.15
C HIS A 110 9.18 1.52 -19.18
N GLU A 111 8.96 1.92 -17.92
CA GLU A 111 10.04 1.92 -16.93
C GLU A 111 10.42 0.51 -16.48
N MET A 112 9.47 -0.42 -16.41
CA MET A 112 9.71 -1.83 -16.12
C MET A 112 10.50 -2.52 -17.23
N GLU A 113 10.17 -2.26 -18.50
CA GLU A 113 10.96 -2.72 -19.65
C GLU A 113 12.38 -2.14 -19.62
N ALA A 114 12.55 -0.89 -19.20
CA ALA A 114 13.88 -0.29 -19.02
C ALA A 114 14.68 -0.93 -17.87
N VAL A 115 14.04 -1.40 -16.79
CA VAL A 115 14.69 -2.23 -15.76
C VAL A 115 15.19 -3.55 -16.37
N LEU A 116 14.29 -4.29 -17.03
CA LEU A 116 14.60 -5.62 -17.57
C LEU A 116 15.68 -5.55 -18.65
N HIS A 117 15.60 -4.60 -19.57
CA HIS A 117 16.61 -4.38 -20.60
C HIS A 117 17.98 -4.00 -20.01
N ARG A 118 18.02 -3.13 -18.98
CA ARG A 118 19.26 -2.78 -18.28
C ARG A 118 19.88 -4.00 -17.61
N TYR A 119 19.08 -4.84 -16.95
CA TYR A 119 19.56 -6.03 -16.26
C TYR A 119 20.06 -7.11 -17.25
N ASP A 120 19.33 -7.37 -18.33
CA ASP A 120 19.76 -8.28 -19.40
C ASP A 120 21.08 -7.84 -20.05
N LYS A 121 21.24 -6.54 -20.34
CA LYS A 121 22.49 -5.99 -20.87
C LYS A 121 23.67 -6.20 -19.91
N LEU A 122 23.44 -6.07 -18.59
CA LEU A 122 24.47 -6.36 -17.59
C LEU A 122 24.81 -7.87 -17.56
N LEU A 123 23.80 -8.75 -17.52
CA LEU A 123 24.01 -10.21 -17.49
C LEU A 123 24.81 -10.75 -18.68
N ARG A 124 24.66 -10.16 -19.87
CA ARG A 124 25.46 -10.52 -21.06
C ARG A 124 26.96 -10.27 -20.87
N GLY A 125 27.36 -9.30 -20.05
CA GLY A 125 28.76 -9.01 -19.75
C GLY A 125 29.40 -10.00 -18.76
N PHE A 126 28.61 -10.65 -17.89
CA PHE A 126 29.15 -11.56 -16.86
C PHE A 126 29.72 -12.87 -17.41
N GLU A 127 29.26 -13.31 -18.60
CA GLU A 127 29.69 -14.56 -19.25
C GLU A 127 31.17 -14.56 -19.66
N VAL A 128 31.80 -13.38 -19.70
CA VAL A 128 33.16 -13.16 -20.22
C VAL A 128 34.21 -13.03 -19.11
N THR A 129 33.82 -12.77 -17.85
CA THR A 129 34.77 -12.28 -16.83
C THR A 129 34.69 -12.95 -15.45
N SER A 130 33.60 -13.64 -15.11
CA SER A 130 33.46 -14.27 -13.78
C SER A 130 32.57 -15.51 -13.82
N GLY A 131 33.08 -16.64 -13.32
CA GLY A 131 32.52 -17.99 -13.55
C GLY A 131 31.11 -18.31 -13.02
N GLN A 132 30.35 -17.34 -12.52
CA GLN A 132 28.91 -17.49 -12.27
C GLN A 132 28.15 -16.21 -12.63
N LYS A 133 27.13 -16.33 -13.49
CA LYS A 133 26.17 -15.24 -13.75
C LYS A 133 25.26 -15.02 -12.54
N PRO A 134 24.94 -13.77 -12.16
CA PRO A 134 23.87 -13.52 -11.22
C PRO A 134 22.53 -14.03 -11.79
N GLY A 135 21.71 -14.64 -10.94
CA GLY A 135 20.37 -15.12 -11.34
C GLY A 135 19.42 -14.00 -11.76
N PRO A 136 18.23 -14.34 -12.30
CA PRO A 136 17.19 -13.37 -12.65
C PRO A 136 16.76 -12.55 -11.42
N LEU A 137 16.29 -11.32 -11.67
CA LEU A 137 15.61 -10.51 -10.65
C LEU A 137 14.31 -11.21 -10.22
N THR A 138 14.00 -11.14 -8.93
CA THR A 138 12.66 -11.46 -8.44
C THR A 138 11.65 -10.38 -8.87
N PRO A 139 10.35 -10.68 -8.90
CA PRO A 139 9.32 -9.70 -9.24
C PRO A 139 9.33 -8.48 -8.32
N PHE A 140 9.57 -8.67 -7.02
CA PHE A 140 9.63 -7.57 -6.08
C PHE A 140 10.87 -6.68 -6.29
N GLU A 141 12.00 -7.25 -6.73
CA GLU A 141 13.17 -6.47 -7.17
C GLU A 141 12.87 -5.69 -8.46
N ILE A 142 12.11 -6.25 -9.40
CA ILE A 142 11.66 -5.57 -10.63
C ILE A 142 10.71 -4.41 -10.30
N ASP A 143 9.68 -4.66 -9.49
CA ASP A 143 8.67 -3.67 -9.12
C ASP A 143 9.31 -2.53 -8.29
N THR A 144 10.24 -2.84 -7.37
CA THR A 144 11.05 -1.85 -6.64
C THR A 144 11.91 -1.00 -7.56
N ALA A 145 12.67 -1.62 -8.47
CA ALA A 145 13.52 -0.89 -9.42
C ALA A 145 12.69 -0.01 -10.37
N THR A 146 11.49 -0.47 -10.75
CA THR A 146 10.52 0.28 -11.57
C THR A 146 10.03 1.51 -10.83
N ALA A 147 9.60 1.37 -9.56
CA ALA A 147 9.19 2.50 -8.72
C ALA A 147 10.32 3.54 -8.57
N PHE A 148 11.54 3.11 -8.29
CA PHE A 148 12.69 4.01 -8.12
C PHE A 148 13.07 4.73 -9.43
N ARG A 149 12.91 4.07 -10.58
CA ARG A 149 13.04 4.70 -11.91
C ARG A 149 11.98 5.76 -12.13
N ILE A 150 10.70 5.44 -11.89
CA ILE A 150 9.58 6.38 -12.01
C ILE A 150 9.81 7.63 -11.16
N PHE A 151 10.20 7.47 -9.89
CA PHE A 151 10.51 8.59 -8.99
C PHE A 151 11.62 9.50 -9.52
N ASN A 152 12.67 8.92 -10.10
CA ASN A 152 13.75 9.67 -10.76
C ASN A 152 13.35 10.32 -12.10
N THR A 153 12.48 9.67 -12.88
CA THR A 153 12.02 10.15 -14.20
C THR A 153 11.05 11.32 -14.04
N LEU A 154 10.20 11.29 -13.01
CA LEU A 154 9.23 12.34 -12.69
C LEU A 154 9.80 13.42 -11.75
N ASP A 155 11.11 13.36 -11.44
CA ASP A 155 11.81 14.25 -10.52
C ASP A 155 11.03 14.49 -9.21
N VAL A 156 10.49 13.45 -8.56
CA VAL A 156 9.83 13.65 -7.25
C VAL A 156 10.89 14.05 -6.20
N PRO A 157 10.63 14.98 -5.27
CA PRO A 157 11.63 15.33 -4.26
C PRO A 157 11.70 14.30 -3.10
N TYR A 158 10.58 13.64 -2.79
CA TYR A 158 10.47 12.65 -1.72
C TYR A 158 9.85 11.34 -2.21
N GLY A 159 10.30 10.20 -1.66
CA GLY A 159 9.77 8.87 -1.93
C GLY A 159 9.41 8.15 -0.64
N ILE A 160 8.12 7.94 -0.39
CA ILE A 160 7.58 7.12 0.69
C ILE A 160 7.60 5.66 0.25
N VAL A 161 8.35 4.81 0.93
CA VAL A 161 8.64 3.44 0.47
C VAL A 161 8.38 2.45 1.59
N GLU A 162 7.37 1.60 1.40
CA GLU A 162 7.11 0.42 2.23
C GLU A 162 8.12 -0.69 1.92
N VAL A 163 8.69 -1.29 2.96
CA VAL A 163 9.45 -2.55 2.88
C VAL A 163 8.49 -3.70 2.57
N GLY A 164 8.83 -4.52 1.58
CA GLY A 164 8.06 -5.71 1.23
C GLY A 164 8.16 -6.77 2.33
N MET A 165 9.37 -7.27 2.60
CA MET A 165 9.59 -8.28 3.62
C MET A 165 10.98 -8.16 4.28
N GLY A 166 11.02 -8.30 5.61
CA GLY A 166 12.26 -8.14 6.38
C GLY A 166 12.62 -6.67 6.58
N GLY A 167 13.74 -6.24 6.01
CA GLY A 167 14.29 -4.89 6.17
C GLY A 167 15.68 -4.73 5.56
N GLY A 168 16.74 -5.11 6.29
CA GLY A 168 18.12 -4.93 5.86
C GLY A 168 18.49 -5.56 4.51
N THR A 169 17.85 -6.68 4.17
CA THR A 169 18.05 -7.45 2.93
C THR A 169 16.90 -7.32 1.93
N ASP A 170 15.90 -6.48 2.22
CA ASP A 170 14.75 -6.22 1.34
C ASP A 170 15.17 -5.40 0.10
N ALA A 171 14.51 -5.64 -1.04
CA ALA A 171 14.84 -4.97 -2.29
C ALA A 171 14.82 -3.43 -2.19
N THR A 172 13.91 -2.87 -1.39
CA THR A 172 13.80 -1.42 -1.17
C THR A 172 14.99 -0.83 -0.41
N ASN A 173 15.75 -1.65 0.32
CA ASN A 173 16.99 -1.23 0.99
C ASN A 173 18.17 -1.02 0.02
N ALA A 174 17.98 -1.23 -1.29
CA ALA A 174 18.88 -0.74 -2.33
C ALA A 174 18.85 0.79 -2.49
N MET A 175 17.92 1.49 -1.83
CA MET A 175 17.81 2.94 -1.76
C MET A 175 19.06 3.57 -1.13
N LYS A 176 19.68 4.52 -1.85
CA LYS A 176 20.94 5.18 -1.48
C LYS A 176 20.76 6.44 -0.63
N SER A 177 19.67 7.19 -0.79
CA SER A 177 19.42 8.44 -0.04
C SER A 177 18.13 8.37 0.78
N LYS A 178 18.28 8.29 2.10
CA LYS A 178 17.17 8.34 3.06
C LYS A 178 17.20 9.69 3.78
N ALA A 179 16.04 10.17 4.20
CA ALA A 179 15.91 11.33 5.10
C ALA A 179 15.30 10.93 6.45
N VAL A 180 14.46 9.89 6.48
CA VAL A 180 13.95 9.28 7.71
C VAL A 180 13.64 7.80 7.47
N THR A 181 13.79 6.99 8.52
CA THR A 181 13.37 5.58 8.55
C THR A 181 12.29 5.39 9.60
N ILE A 182 11.40 4.41 9.43
CA ILE A 182 10.30 4.15 10.36
C ILE A 182 10.20 2.65 10.63
N ILE A 183 10.16 2.25 11.90
CA ILE A 183 9.86 0.90 12.37
C ILE A 183 8.49 0.93 13.06
N SER A 184 7.47 0.43 12.36
CA SER A 184 6.13 0.18 12.91
C SER A 184 6.11 -1.07 13.79
N LYS A 185 4.96 -1.37 14.42
CA LYS A 185 4.78 -2.54 15.29
C LYS A 185 5.38 -3.82 14.71
N ILE A 186 6.30 -4.41 15.47
CA ILE A 186 6.91 -5.71 15.21
C ILE A 186 6.05 -6.79 15.88
N GLY A 187 6.11 -7.99 15.30
CA GLY A 187 5.43 -9.19 15.75
C GLY A 187 5.87 -10.35 14.86
N VAL A 188 5.57 -11.58 15.29
CA VAL A 188 5.97 -12.79 14.55
C VAL A 188 5.15 -12.91 13.26
N ASP A 189 5.83 -12.83 12.12
CA ASP A 189 5.32 -13.12 10.78
C ASP A 189 6.51 -13.45 9.87
N HIS A 190 6.31 -14.28 8.85
CA HIS A 190 7.35 -14.76 7.93
C HIS A 190 8.58 -15.38 8.63
N ALA A 191 8.34 -16.21 9.66
CA ALA A 191 9.39 -16.82 10.47
C ALA A 191 10.35 -17.71 9.65
N GLU A 192 9.86 -18.26 8.54
CA GLU A 192 10.61 -19.04 7.55
C GLU A 192 11.71 -18.22 6.84
N TYR A 193 11.61 -16.88 6.83
CA TYR A 193 12.58 -15.99 6.18
C TYR A 193 13.29 -15.04 7.16
N LEU A 194 12.67 -14.72 8.30
CA LEU A 194 13.09 -13.62 9.18
C LEU A 194 13.61 -14.05 10.55
N GLY A 195 13.48 -15.34 10.91
CA GLY A 195 13.82 -15.86 12.23
C GLY A 195 12.59 -16.27 13.05
N ARG A 196 12.81 -17.07 14.10
CA ARG A 196 11.73 -17.71 14.89
C ARG A 196 11.30 -16.91 16.13
N ASN A 197 12.14 -15.98 16.61
CA ASN A 197 11.83 -15.11 17.74
C ASN A 197 11.68 -13.65 17.31
N ILE A 198 11.11 -12.83 18.20
CA ILE A 198 10.76 -11.44 17.88
C ILE A 198 12.01 -10.55 17.75
N GLU A 199 13.10 -10.93 18.40
CA GLU A 199 14.40 -10.25 18.39
C GLU A 199 15.16 -10.42 17.07
N GLU A 200 15.14 -11.62 16.47
CA GLU A 200 15.66 -11.89 15.13
C GLU A 200 14.91 -11.06 14.09
N ILE A 201 13.57 -11.10 14.16
CA ILE A 201 12.67 -10.33 13.29
C ILE A 201 12.91 -8.82 13.45
N ALA A 202 13.12 -8.34 14.67
CA ALA A 202 13.47 -6.95 14.97
C ALA A 202 14.85 -6.58 14.41
N SER A 203 15.85 -7.45 14.54
CA SER A 203 17.20 -7.24 14.02
C SER A 203 17.21 -7.11 12.49
N VAL A 204 16.47 -7.97 11.78
CA VAL A 204 16.33 -7.87 10.31
C VAL A 204 15.61 -6.59 9.90
N LYS A 205 14.55 -6.18 10.62
CA LYS A 205 13.81 -4.92 10.35
C LYS A 205 14.65 -3.68 10.63
N ALA A 206 15.44 -3.68 11.71
CA ALA A 206 16.35 -2.59 12.07
C ALA A 206 17.38 -2.29 10.98
N GLY A 207 17.73 -3.26 10.13
CA GLY A 207 18.67 -3.07 9.02
C GLY A 207 18.26 -2.05 7.94
N ILE A 208 17.07 -1.42 8.03
CA ILE A 208 16.78 -0.21 7.24
C ILE A 208 17.35 1.08 7.82
N MET A 209 17.75 1.10 9.11
CA MET A 209 18.40 2.24 9.76
C MET A 209 19.67 2.65 9.00
N ALA A 210 20.02 3.94 9.06
CA ALA A 210 21.20 4.46 8.38
C ALA A 210 21.92 5.52 9.23
N LYS A 211 23.24 5.61 9.06
CA LYS A 211 24.09 6.54 9.82
C LYS A 211 23.63 7.98 9.65
N SER A 212 23.46 8.67 10.77
CA SER A 212 22.96 10.06 10.88
C SER A 212 21.55 10.29 10.31
N ILE A 213 20.81 9.23 9.96
CA ILE A 213 19.42 9.32 9.51
C ILE A 213 18.52 8.95 10.69
N PRO A 214 17.54 9.80 11.08
CA PRO A 214 16.64 9.50 12.18
C PRO A 214 15.76 8.28 11.88
N CYS A 215 15.52 7.48 12.92
CA CYS A 215 14.64 6.32 12.89
C CYS A 215 13.48 6.53 13.87
N ILE A 216 12.26 6.64 13.35
CA ILE A 216 11.05 6.70 14.15
C ILE A 216 10.61 5.29 14.51
N VAL A 217 10.38 5.02 15.78
CA VAL A 217 9.97 3.70 16.27
C VAL A 217 8.61 3.81 16.97
N ASP A 218 7.71 2.88 16.64
CA ASP A 218 6.47 2.68 17.39
C ASP A 218 6.81 2.35 18.85
N HIS A 219 6.44 3.26 19.76
CA HIS A 219 6.78 3.17 21.18
C HIS A 219 6.04 2.04 21.93
N THR A 220 5.09 1.36 21.28
CA THR A 220 4.33 0.22 21.84
C THR A 220 4.91 -1.15 21.45
N ASN A 221 6.12 -1.16 20.87
CA ASN A 221 6.91 -2.39 20.73
C ASN A 221 7.32 -2.95 22.09
N GLU A 222 7.46 -4.28 22.15
CA GLU A 222 7.86 -5.05 23.32
C GLU A 222 9.26 -4.63 23.83
N PRO A 223 9.56 -4.70 25.15
CA PRO A 223 10.86 -4.32 25.69
C PRO A 223 12.05 -5.03 25.03
N GLU A 224 11.88 -6.30 24.65
CA GLU A 224 12.86 -7.13 23.96
C GLU A 224 13.15 -6.59 22.56
N VAL A 225 12.10 -6.18 21.83
CA VAL A 225 12.19 -5.52 20.53
C VAL A 225 12.89 -4.17 20.67
N MET A 226 12.45 -3.33 21.61
CA MET A 226 13.02 -2.00 21.85
C MET A 226 14.54 -2.08 22.12
N LYS A 227 14.97 -3.02 22.98
CA LYS A 227 16.38 -3.30 23.27
C LYS A 227 17.19 -3.69 22.02
N VAL A 228 16.61 -4.43 21.08
CA VAL A 228 17.27 -4.75 19.79
C VAL A 228 17.37 -3.50 18.90
N LEU A 229 16.29 -2.73 18.79
CA LEU A 229 16.25 -1.51 17.96
C LEU A 229 17.22 -0.44 18.47
N GLU A 230 17.27 -0.19 19.78
CA GLU A 230 18.21 0.75 20.41
C GLU A 230 19.68 0.33 20.19
N LYS A 231 19.99 -0.96 20.42
CA LYS A 231 21.33 -1.51 20.19
C LYS A 231 21.75 -1.41 18.73
N HIS A 232 20.83 -1.60 17.78
CA HIS A 232 21.10 -1.43 16.36
C HIS A 232 21.29 0.06 16.00
N ALA A 233 20.41 0.93 16.49
CA ALA A 233 20.47 2.38 16.26
C ALA A 233 21.80 2.98 16.75
N TRP A 234 22.25 2.58 17.95
CA TRP A 234 23.56 2.97 18.51
C TRP A 234 24.73 2.52 17.61
N ARG A 235 24.75 1.24 17.19
CA ARG A 235 25.81 0.69 16.31
C ARG A 235 25.86 1.39 14.94
N THR A 236 24.70 1.69 14.37
CA THR A 236 24.58 2.32 13.06
C THR A 236 24.78 3.84 13.12
N GLY A 237 24.73 4.46 14.30
CA GLY A 237 24.76 5.91 14.48
C GLY A 237 23.48 6.59 13.98
N SER A 238 22.34 5.90 14.09
CA SER A 238 21.01 6.35 13.68
C SER A 238 20.29 6.96 14.90
N PRO A 239 19.89 8.25 14.91
CA PRO A 239 19.12 8.82 16.01
C PRO A 239 17.74 8.12 16.15
N LEU A 240 17.52 7.41 17.25
CA LEU A 240 16.24 6.75 17.53
C LEU A 240 15.26 7.74 18.17
N ILE A 241 14.04 7.83 17.65
CA ILE A 241 12.98 8.73 18.13
C ILE A 241 11.70 7.91 18.31
N LEU A 242 11.09 7.98 19.49
CA LEU A 242 9.84 7.28 19.78
C LEU A 242 8.63 8.03 19.22
N SER A 243 7.62 7.30 18.71
CA SER A 243 6.37 7.87 18.20
C SER A 243 5.56 8.61 19.27
N SER A 244 5.75 8.28 20.55
CA SER A 244 5.19 8.98 21.71
C SER A 244 5.60 10.46 21.80
N LYS A 245 6.67 10.89 21.09
CA LYS A 245 7.01 12.31 20.98
C LYS A 245 5.87 13.17 20.40
N SER A 246 4.97 12.56 19.62
CA SER A 246 3.79 13.23 19.04
C SER A 246 2.48 12.91 19.77
N GLN A 247 2.51 12.23 20.92
CA GLN A 247 1.31 11.71 21.60
C GLN A 247 0.22 12.78 21.83
N SER A 248 0.62 13.99 22.21
CA SER A 248 -0.27 15.11 22.50
C SER A 248 -1.12 15.58 21.31
N ILE A 249 -0.76 15.21 20.08
CA ILE A 249 -1.54 15.55 18.89
C ILE A 249 -2.89 14.82 18.86
N LEU A 250 -2.98 13.64 19.49
CA LEU A 250 -4.24 12.90 19.62
C LEU A 250 -5.27 13.64 20.49
N ASN A 251 -4.83 14.53 21.38
CA ASN A 251 -5.74 15.40 22.15
C ASN A 251 -6.45 16.44 21.27
N SER A 252 -5.96 16.66 20.04
CA SER A 252 -6.60 17.53 19.05
C SER A 252 -7.48 16.76 18.05
N LEU A 253 -7.55 15.43 18.17
CA LEU A 253 -8.41 14.60 17.33
C LEU A 253 -9.86 14.69 17.82
N ASP A 254 -10.78 15.01 16.92
CA ASP A 254 -12.21 14.85 17.13
C ASP A 254 -12.54 13.35 17.16
N ASN A 255 -12.58 12.78 18.35
CA ASN A 255 -12.85 11.35 18.57
C ASN A 255 -14.34 10.99 18.41
N ASP A 256 -15.25 11.98 18.41
CA ASP A 256 -16.67 11.74 18.13
C ASP A 256 -16.85 11.44 16.63
N THR A 257 -16.14 12.18 15.78
CA THR A 257 -16.11 11.96 14.32
C THR A 257 -15.14 10.83 13.91
N TRP A 258 -13.92 10.80 14.47
CA TRP A 258 -12.81 9.94 14.03
C TRP A 258 -12.45 8.88 15.06
N LYS A 259 -13.26 7.82 15.14
CA LYS A 259 -13.06 6.69 16.07
C LYS A 259 -11.90 5.79 15.61
N LEU A 260 -10.67 6.22 15.91
CA LEU A 260 -9.45 5.47 15.64
C LEU A 260 -9.13 4.47 16.75
N GLU A 261 -8.93 3.22 16.37
CA GLU A 261 -8.43 2.17 17.25
C GLU A 261 -6.94 2.36 17.60
N ASP A 262 -6.46 1.83 18.74
CA ASP A 262 -5.11 2.07 19.26
C ASP A 262 -4.01 1.90 18.19
N TRP A 263 -4.08 0.83 17.39
CA TRP A 263 -3.07 0.55 16.38
C TRP A 263 -3.13 1.53 15.20
N GLN A 264 -4.30 2.08 14.89
CA GLN A 264 -4.43 3.16 13.90
C GLN A 264 -3.82 4.45 14.46
N GLN A 265 -4.01 4.74 15.75
CA GLN A 265 -3.37 5.85 16.44
C GLN A 265 -1.83 5.70 16.49
N GLN A 266 -1.28 4.52 16.78
CA GLN A 266 0.18 4.31 16.78
C GLN A 266 0.79 4.46 15.38
N ASN A 267 0.12 3.97 14.34
CA ASN A 267 0.52 4.21 12.94
C ASN A 267 0.48 5.70 12.59
N LEU A 268 -0.54 6.42 13.05
CA LEU A 268 -0.68 7.87 12.85
C LEU A 268 0.45 8.65 13.55
N LEU A 269 0.78 8.30 14.80
CA LEU A 269 1.90 8.88 15.55
C LEU A 269 3.26 8.64 14.90
N CYS A 270 3.50 7.43 14.37
CA CYS A 270 4.70 7.13 13.58
C CYS A 270 4.82 8.03 12.34
N ALA A 271 3.73 8.18 11.58
CA ALA A 271 3.69 9.03 10.39
C ALA A 271 3.93 10.51 10.72
N ILE A 272 3.27 11.05 11.75
CA ILE A 272 3.40 12.46 12.14
C ILE A 272 4.78 12.75 12.73
N THR A 273 5.31 11.88 13.57
CA THR A 273 6.66 12.07 14.15
C THR A 273 7.73 12.09 13.06
N ALA A 274 7.60 11.23 12.03
CA ALA A 274 8.47 11.27 10.86
C ALA A 274 8.28 12.54 10.04
N PHE A 275 7.04 12.97 9.83
CA PHE A 275 6.73 14.19 9.07
C PHE A 275 7.25 15.46 9.75
N HIS A 276 6.99 15.65 11.04
CA HIS A 276 7.51 16.78 11.83
C HIS A 276 9.05 16.74 11.96
N ASN A 277 9.68 15.57 11.90
CA ASN A 277 11.14 15.49 11.84
C ASN A 277 11.71 16.03 10.52
N LEU A 278 11.02 15.79 9.40
CA LEU A 278 11.39 16.35 8.09
C LEU A 278 11.01 17.84 7.94
N PHE A 279 9.89 18.25 8.54
CA PHE A 279 9.28 19.57 8.34
C PHE A 279 8.84 20.20 9.69
N PRO A 280 9.77 20.54 10.59
CA PRO A 280 9.45 20.96 11.97
C PRO A 280 8.64 22.27 12.07
N ASN A 281 8.64 23.08 11.01
CA ASN A 281 7.91 24.35 10.95
C ASN A 281 6.51 24.23 10.28
N VAL A 282 6.12 23.02 9.85
CA VAL A 282 4.83 22.78 9.19
C VAL A 282 3.84 22.20 10.20
N VAL A 283 2.85 23.01 10.59
CA VAL A 283 1.74 22.60 11.44
C VAL A 283 0.63 22.02 10.57
N ILE A 284 0.17 20.81 10.90
CA ILE A 284 -0.97 20.16 10.24
C ILE A 284 -2.07 19.92 11.26
N ASP A 285 -3.30 20.31 10.92
CA ASP A 285 -4.50 19.90 11.65
C ASP A 285 -4.79 18.42 11.39
N ILE A 286 -4.86 17.66 12.48
CA ILE A 286 -5.09 16.22 12.46
C ILE A 286 -6.47 15.84 11.89
N ASN A 287 -7.48 16.69 12.10
CA ASN A 287 -8.84 16.46 11.61
C ASN A 287 -8.93 16.68 10.10
N SER A 288 -8.22 17.70 9.58
CA SER A 288 -8.01 17.90 8.15
C SER A 288 -7.27 16.72 7.50
N LEU A 289 -6.36 16.03 8.22
CA LEU A 289 -5.74 14.79 7.73
C LEU A 289 -6.74 13.65 7.67
N MET A 290 -7.52 13.43 8.73
CA MET A 290 -8.53 12.37 8.75
C MET A 290 -9.64 12.59 7.71
N ALA A 291 -10.02 13.84 7.46
CA ALA A 291 -10.99 14.23 6.44
C ALA A 291 -10.52 13.96 4.99
N LEU A 292 -9.23 13.69 4.75
CA LEU A 292 -8.75 13.18 3.45
C LEU A 292 -8.99 11.68 3.26
N ASN A 293 -9.45 10.97 4.30
CA ASN A 293 -9.51 9.50 4.38
C ASN A 293 -8.22 8.82 3.85
N PRO A 294 -7.05 9.07 4.47
CA PRO A 294 -5.75 8.59 4.00
C PRO A 294 -5.54 7.11 4.34
N THR A 295 -6.33 6.24 3.72
CA THR A 295 -6.33 4.79 3.92
C THR A 295 -5.82 4.04 2.68
N LEU A 296 -5.41 2.79 2.86
CA LEU A 296 -5.30 1.82 1.77
C LEU A 296 -6.52 0.89 1.87
N PRO A 297 -7.04 0.34 0.75
CA PRO A 297 -8.20 -0.55 0.83
C PRO A 297 -7.88 -1.83 1.63
N GLY A 298 -8.91 -2.48 2.17
CA GLY A 298 -8.76 -3.66 3.04
C GLY A 298 -7.99 -3.36 4.34
N ARG A 299 -8.18 -2.17 4.92
CA ARG A 299 -7.63 -1.76 6.23
C ARG A 299 -8.75 -1.17 7.08
N MET A 300 -9.48 -2.01 7.80
CA MET A 300 -10.73 -1.66 8.48
C MET A 300 -11.71 -0.91 7.56
N GLN A 301 -11.83 -1.37 6.31
CA GLN A 301 -12.65 -0.70 5.30
C GLN A 301 -14.05 -1.28 5.29
N THR A 302 -15.08 -0.47 5.51
CA THR A 302 -16.47 -0.88 5.21
C THR A 302 -16.77 -0.65 3.73
N VAL A 303 -17.39 -1.62 3.06
CA VAL A 303 -17.91 -1.51 1.70
C VAL A 303 -19.38 -1.94 1.63
N LEU A 304 -20.08 -1.48 0.59
CA LEU A 304 -21.44 -1.92 0.28
C LEU A 304 -21.40 -2.99 -0.82
N VAL A 305 -22.22 -4.03 -0.68
CA VAL A 305 -22.33 -5.09 -1.68
C VAL A 305 -23.77 -5.16 -2.18
N SER A 306 -23.96 -4.67 -3.40
CA SER A 306 -25.24 -4.71 -4.09
C SER A 306 -25.67 -6.17 -4.31
N PRO A 307 -26.99 -6.46 -4.29
CA PRO A 307 -27.49 -7.79 -4.57
C PRO A 307 -27.35 -8.14 -6.06
N GLN A 308 -27.44 -9.44 -6.38
CA GLN A 308 -27.62 -9.88 -7.78
C GLN A 308 -29.08 -9.69 -8.24
N ASN A 309 -30.05 -9.80 -7.32
CA ASN A 309 -31.48 -9.62 -7.57
C ASN A 309 -31.96 -8.28 -6.99
N GLN A 310 -32.82 -7.55 -7.70
CA GLN A 310 -33.18 -6.16 -7.35
C GLN A 310 -33.97 -6.01 -6.05
N ASP A 311 -34.60 -7.08 -5.55
CA ASP A 311 -35.48 -7.06 -4.37
C ASP A 311 -34.74 -7.16 -3.02
N SER A 312 -33.42 -7.41 -3.03
CA SER A 312 -32.61 -7.60 -1.82
C SER A 312 -31.92 -6.31 -1.36
N GLN A 313 -31.75 -6.13 -0.05
CA GLN A 313 -31.02 -4.98 0.50
C GLN A 313 -29.50 -5.06 0.25
N GLU A 314 -28.83 -3.90 0.26
CA GLU A 314 -27.37 -3.82 0.20
C GLU A 314 -26.74 -4.33 1.49
N MET A 315 -25.76 -5.22 1.35
CA MET A 315 -25.05 -5.80 2.49
C MET A 315 -23.83 -4.95 2.84
N ARG A 316 -23.69 -4.55 4.11
CA ARG A 316 -22.47 -3.89 4.62
C ARG A 316 -21.44 -4.94 5.02
N VAL A 317 -20.22 -4.81 4.49
CA VAL A 317 -19.12 -5.74 4.74
C VAL A 317 -17.91 -5.01 5.28
N LEU A 318 -17.37 -5.46 6.42
CA LEU A 318 -16.06 -5.03 6.92
C LEU A 318 -14.96 -5.84 6.21
N VAL A 319 -13.98 -5.16 5.65
CA VAL A 319 -12.84 -5.75 4.93
C VAL A 319 -11.55 -5.37 5.64
N ASP A 320 -10.85 -6.33 6.25
CA ASP A 320 -9.55 -6.06 6.90
C ASP A 320 -8.47 -7.12 6.67
N GLY A 321 -7.29 -6.59 6.36
CA GLY A 321 -6.01 -7.24 6.06
C GLY A 321 -5.43 -8.23 7.06
N ALA A 322 -6.07 -8.57 8.18
CA ALA A 322 -5.48 -9.42 9.21
C ALA A 322 -5.03 -10.81 8.68
N HIS A 323 -3.72 -11.06 8.74
CA HIS A 323 -3.08 -12.28 8.19
C HIS A 323 -1.96 -12.86 9.08
N ASN A 324 -1.87 -12.42 10.34
CA ASN A 324 -0.97 -12.94 11.37
C ASN A 324 -1.64 -12.82 12.76
N PRO A 325 -1.15 -13.53 13.80
CA PRO A 325 -1.83 -13.61 15.10
C PRO A 325 -2.11 -12.26 15.75
N LEU A 326 -1.16 -11.32 15.68
CA LEU A 326 -1.32 -9.97 16.23
C LEU A 326 -2.46 -9.22 15.52
N ALA A 327 -2.55 -9.34 14.19
CA ALA A 327 -3.59 -8.67 13.42
C ALA A 327 -4.97 -9.33 13.64
N THR A 328 -5.06 -10.66 13.67
CA THR A 328 -6.36 -11.33 13.91
C THR A 328 -6.84 -11.12 15.35
N GLN A 329 -5.94 -11.00 16.33
CA GLN A 329 -6.30 -10.61 17.70
C GLN A 329 -6.88 -9.18 17.76
N LYS A 330 -6.30 -8.22 17.04
CA LYS A 330 -6.85 -6.85 16.98
C LYS A 330 -8.19 -6.81 16.23
N LEU A 331 -8.33 -7.52 15.11
CA LEU A 331 -9.59 -7.62 14.37
C LEU A 331 -10.70 -8.29 15.19
N GLY A 332 -10.42 -9.43 15.83
CA GLY A 332 -11.41 -10.13 16.65
C GLY A 332 -11.94 -9.27 17.79
N ARG A 333 -11.04 -8.56 18.51
CA ARG A 333 -11.42 -7.59 19.54
C ARG A 333 -12.22 -6.41 19.00
N TYR A 334 -11.98 -5.97 17.76
CA TYR A 334 -12.81 -4.94 17.14
C TYR A 334 -14.21 -5.46 16.85
N VAL A 335 -14.32 -6.64 16.22
CA VAL A 335 -15.59 -7.23 15.81
C VAL A 335 -16.47 -7.52 17.02
N ASP A 336 -15.92 -8.14 18.07
CA ASP A 336 -16.65 -8.42 19.32
C ASP A 336 -17.13 -7.14 20.03
N ARG A 337 -16.44 -6.00 19.88
CA ARG A 337 -16.79 -4.73 20.54
C ARG A 337 -17.73 -3.84 19.73
N ASN A 338 -17.72 -3.93 18.40
CA ASN A 338 -18.33 -2.94 17.52
C ASN A 338 -19.33 -3.52 16.50
N LEU A 339 -19.27 -4.82 16.18
CA LEU A 339 -20.12 -5.46 15.16
C LEU A 339 -20.95 -6.62 15.70
N ARG A 340 -20.47 -7.32 16.74
CA ARG A 340 -21.25 -8.34 17.44
C ARG A 340 -22.22 -7.65 18.39
N VAL A 341 -23.51 -7.87 18.18
CA VAL A 341 -24.58 -7.44 19.07
C VAL A 341 -25.04 -8.67 19.84
N ASP A 342 -25.04 -8.59 21.17
CA ASP A 342 -25.35 -9.69 22.07
C ASP A 342 -24.63 -11.00 21.69
N ASN A 343 -25.38 -12.10 21.49
CA ASN A 343 -24.84 -13.39 21.08
C ASN A 343 -25.03 -13.68 19.58
N GLU A 344 -25.41 -12.69 18.77
CA GLU A 344 -25.67 -12.88 17.34
C GLU A 344 -24.44 -13.37 16.57
N PRO A 345 -24.63 -14.18 15.51
CA PRO A 345 -23.55 -14.73 14.71
C PRO A 345 -22.96 -13.69 13.76
N VAL A 346 -21.63 -13.60 13.73
CA VAL A 346 -20.92 -12.87 12.67
C VAL A 346 -20.69 -13.85 11.52
N THR A 347 -20.88 -13.36 10.29
CA THR A 347 -20.64 -14.16 9.09
C THR A 347 -19.29 -13.80 8.47
N TRP A 348 -18.37 -14.75 8.45
CA TRP A 348 -17.00 -14.56 8.02
C TRP A 348 -16.73 -15.15 6.64
N ILE A 349 -16.06 -14.39 5.78
CA ILE A 349 -15.44 -14.89 4.55
C ILE A 349 -13.93 -14.83 4.76
N ILE A 350 -13.29 -15.99 4.86
CA ILE A 350 -11.89 -16.13 5.27
C ILE A 350 -11.09 -16.84 4.19
N GLY A 351 -9.92 -16.29 3.86
CA GLY A 351 -8.95 -16.97 3.00
C GLY A 351 -7.54 -16.60 3.42
N PHE A 352 -6.74 -17.60 3.79
CA PHE A 352 -5.34 -17.41 4.17
C PHE A 352 -4.41 -17.75 3.00
N SER A 353 -3.24 -17.10 2.95
CA SER A 353 -2.13 -17.55 2.11
C SER A 353 -1.38 -18.69 2.78
N GLN A 354 -0.98 -19.72 2.02
CA GLN A 354 -0.25 -20.87 2.52
C GLN A 354 1.09 -20.44 3.15
N SER A 355 1.44 -21.07 4.28
CA SER A 355 2.68 -20.86 5.03
C SER A 355 2.89 -22.02 5.99
N ASP A 356 4.13 -22.50 6.09
CA ASP A 356 4.49 -23.61 6.98
C ASP A 356 4.68 -23.17 8.45
N THR A 357 4.64 -21.86 8.73
CA THR A 357 4.96 -21.28 10.05
C THR A 357 3.80 -20.57 10.72
N LYS A 358 2.70 -20.28 9.99
CA LYS A 358 1.57 -19.53 10.55
C LYS A 358 0.66 -20.42 11.39
N PRO A 359 0.34 -20.04 12.65
CA PRO A 359 -0.54 -20.81 13.50
C PRO A 359 -2.01 -20.52 13.13
N PHE A 360 -2.46 -21.00 11.96
CA PHE A 360 -3.79 -20.67 11.40
C PHE A 360 -4.95 -20.98 12.38
N ARG A 361 -4.87 -22.06 13.15
CA ARG A 361 -5.86 -22.41 14.18
C ARG A 361 -5.92 -21.37 15.32
N GLU A 362 -4.79 -20.84 15.76
CA GLU A 362 -4.74 -19.75 16.74
C GLU A 362 -5.33 -18.46 16.13
N MET A 363 -4.94 -18.15 14.89
CA MET A 363 -5.46 -17.00 14.15
C MET A 363 -6.98 -17.03 14.01
N LEU A 364 -7.59 -18.20 13.78
CA LEU A 364 -9.04 -18.40 13.73
C LEU A 364 -9.70 -18.26 15.11
N ARG A 365 -9.13 -18.83 16.18
CA ARG A 365 -9.65 -18.68 17.55
C ARG A 365 -9.71 -17.22 18.02
N HIS A 366 -8.82 -16.36 17.51
CA HIS A 366 -8.89 -14.93 17.80
C HIS A 366 -10.17 -14.27 17.28
N ILE A 367 -10.72 -14.73 16.15
CA ILE A 367 -11.85 -14.08 15.45
C ILE A 367 -13.19 -14.84 15.57
N LEU A 368 -13.18 -16.18 15.56
CA LEU A 368 -14.41 -17.00 15.55
C LEU A 368 -15.00 -17.23 16.94
N ARG A 369 -16.32 -17.19 17.05
CA ARG A 369 -17.11 -17.63 18.23
C ARG A 369 -18.05 -18.79 17.82
N PRO A 370 -18.49 -19.69 18.73
CA PRO A 370 -19.22 -20.91 18.37
C PRO A 370 -20.48 -20.72 17.52
N GLN A 371 -21.16 -19.58 17.66
CA GLN A 371 -22.34 -19.24 16.86
C GLN A 371 -22.03 -18.81 15.41
N ASP A 372 -20.79 -18.42 15.10
CA ASP A 372 -20.45 -17.73 13.86
C ASP A 372 -20.65 -18.61 12.61
N ASN A 373 -20.99 -17.95 11.49
CA ASN A 373 -21.04 -18.59 10.17
C ASN A 373 -19.68 -18.37 9.47
N VAL A 374 -19.12 -19.38 8.82
CA VAL A 374 -17.83 -19.27 8.11
C VAL A 374 -17.89 -19.85 6.70
N ALA A 375 -17.57 -19.00 5.73
CA ALA A 375 -17.15 -19.40 4.39
C ALA A 375 -15.62 -19.32 4.31
N PHE A 376 -14.94 -20.47 4.21
CA PHE A 376 -13.51 -20.50 3.94
C PHE A 376 -13.29 -20.66 2.43
N VAL A 377 -12.56 -19.72 1.81
CA VAL A 377 -12.45 -19.57 0.36
C VAL A 377 -11.00 -19.46 -0.11
N GLU A 378 -10.76 -19.92 -1.33
CA GLU A 378 -9.49 -19.77 -2.03
C GLU A 378 -9.50 -18.48 -2.87
N PHE A 379 -8.40 -17.72 -2.85
CA PHE A 379 -8.20 -16.56 -3.73
C PHE A 379 -7.45 -16.98 -4.99
N ALA A 380 -7.64 -16.25 -6.09
CA ALA A 380 -6.97 -16.52 -7.36
C ALA A 380 -5.48 -16.20 -7.25
N GLN A 381 -4.62 -17.21 -7.19
CA GLN A 381 -3.17 -17.01 -7.15
C GLN A 381 -2.69 -16.34 -8.46
N GLN A 382 -2.09 -15.15 -8.36
CA GLN A 382 -1.38 -14.54 -9.49
C GLN A 382 0.12 -14.92 -9.45
N THR A 383 0.81 -14.78 -10.58
CA THR A 383 2.21 -15.20 -10.72
C THR A 383 3.10 -14.58 -9.64
N ASN A 384 3.80 -15.42 -8.87
CA ASN A 384 4.68 -15.10 -7.74
C ASN A 384 4.00 -14.70 -6.41
N GLU A 385 2.69 -14.90 -6.29
CA GLU A 385 1.99 -14.83 -5.00
C GLU A 385 2.08 -16.17 -4.27
N PRO A 386 2.01 -16.20 -2.92
CA PRO A 386 1.80 -17.46 -2.22
C PRO A 386 0.46 -18.07 -2.65
N PRO A 387 0.38 -19.39 -2.85
CA PRO A 387 -0.90 -20.05 -3.10
C PRO A 387 -1.87 -19.85 -1.91
N PRO A 388 -3.18 -19.96 -2.12
CA PRO A 388 -4.15 -19.99 -1.03
C PRO A 388 -3.98 -21.26 -0.18
N VAL A 389 -4.38 -21.18 1.09
CA VAL A 389 -4.71 -22.37 1.89
C VAL A 389 -5.99 -22.96 1.31
N SER A 390 -6.02 -24.28 1.10
CA SER A 390 -7.21 -24.92 0.52
C SER A 390 -8.46 -24.71 1.38
N ALA A 391 -9.58 -24.42 0.73
CA ALA A 391 -10.88 -24.20 1.36
C ALA A 391 -11.32 -25.37 2.26
N ALA A 392 -11.06 -26.61 1.83
CA ALA A 392 -11.40 -27.80 2.61
C ALA A 392 -10.65 -27.87 3.95
N ILE A 393 -9.34 -27.55 3.93
CA ILE A 393 -8.49 -27.54 5.13
C ILE A 393 -8.88 -26.37 6.05
N GLY A 394 -9.10 -25.19 5.47
CA GLY A 394 -9.53 -24.01 6.23
C GLY A 394 -10.91 -24.21 6.89
N ARG A 395 -11.85 -24.86 6.18
CA ARG A 395 -13.17 -25.25 6.70
C ARG A 395 -13.05 -26.23 7.88
N GLN A 396 -12.15 -27.21 7.81
CA GLN A 396 -11.89 -28.12 8.93
C GLN A 396 -11.40 -27.35 10.16
N TRP A 397 -10.45 -26.42 10.01
CA TRP A 397 -9.97 -25.61 11.13
C TRP A 397 -11.04 -24.65 11.68
N ALA A 398 -11.92 -24.12 10.82
CA ALA A 398 -13.07 -23.34 11.27
C ALA A 398 -14.03 -24.22 12.10
N GLN A 399 -14.36 -25.42 11.62
CA GLN A 399 -15.19 -26.38 12.36
C GLN A 399 -14.61 -26.72 13.74
N GLU A 400 -13.30 -27.00 13.82
CA GLU A 400 -12.60 -27.20 15.10
C GLU A 400 -12.70 -26.01 16.06
N CYS A 401 -12.78 -24.78 15.55
CA CYS A 401 -12.91 -23.56 16.36
C CYS A 401 -14.35 -23.26 16.78
N LEU A 402 -15.33 -23.62 15.95
CA LEU A 402 -16.77 -23.51 16.27
C LEU A 402 -17.24 -24.60 17.24
N GLY A 403 -16.60 -25.78 17.23
CA GLY A 403 -16.91 -26.89 18.13
C GLY A 403 -18.04 -27.77 17.58
N GLN A 404 -19.20 -27.81 18.25
CA GLN A 404 -20.40 -28.50 17.75
C GLN A 404 -21.11 -27.67 16.67
N ALA A 405 -20.38 -27.33 15.60
CA ALA A 405 -20.92 -26.55 14.50
C ALA A 405 -22.04 -27.31 13.77
N GLU A 406 -23.17 -26.66 13.55
CA GLU A 406 -24.18 -27.15 12.61
C GLU A 406 -23.59 -27.14 11.20
N SER A 407 -23.97 -28.14 10.37
CA SER A 407 -23.55 -28.20 8.97
C SER A 407 -23.89 -26.91 8.20
N ALA A 408 -24.96 -26.23 8.64
CA ALA A 408 -25.46 -24.97 8.10
C ALA A 408 -24.53 -23.76 8.33
N GLN A 409 -23.69 -23.77 9.36
CA GLN A 409 -22.77 -22.66 9.69
C GLN A 409 -21.53 -22.62 8.78
N LEU A 410 -21.23 -23.70 8.04
CA LEU A 410 -19.99 -23.88 7.29
C LEU A 410 -20.25 -24.11 5.81
N LEU A 411 -19.95 -23.11 4.98
CA LEU A 411 -20.05 -23.23 3.51
C LEU A 411 -19.24 -24.44 3.00
N PRO A 412 -19.73 -25.22 2.03
CA PRO A 412 -18.94 -26.25 1.36
C PRO A 412 -17.71 -25.66 0.63
N SER A 413 -16.65 -26.46 0.49
CA SER A 413 -15.33 -25.98 0.04
C SER A 413 -15.16 -25.83 -1.47
N ASP A 414 -16.15 -26.24 -2.25
CA ASP A 414 -16.22 -26.15 -3.72
C ASP A 414 -16.79 -24.81 -4.22
N TYR A 415 -17.26 -23.95 -3.31
CA TYR A 415 -17.92 -22.70 -3.62
C TYR A 415 -16.91 -21.59 -3.97
N SER A 416 -17.21 -20.83 -5.03
CA SER A 416 -16.43 -19.66 -5.41
C SER A 416 -16.61 -18.49 -4.43
N LEU A 417 -15.71 -17.51 -4.52
CA LEU A 417 -15.82 -16.27 -3.74
C LEU A 417 -17.15 -15.52 -3.99
N THR A 418 -17.68 -15.55 -5.21
CA THR A 418 -18.97 -14.92 -5.54
C THR A 418 -20.13 -15.61 -4.84
N GLU A 419 -20.13 -16.94 -4.81
CA GLU A 419 -21.17 -17.74 -4.14
C GLU A 419 -21.06 -17.62 -2.61
N ALA A 420 -19.83 -17.54 -2.07
CA ALA A 420 -19.59 -17.28 -0.65
C ALA A 420 -20.13 -15.91 -0.20
N VAL A 421 -20.06 -14.89 -1.06
CA VAL A 421 -20.64 -13.55 -0.80
C VAL A 421 -22.17 -13.61 -0.79
N GLU A 422 -22.79 -14.37 -1.69
CA GLU A 422 -24.24 -14.49 -1.73
C GLU A 422 -24.78 -15.36 -0.58
N TRP A 423 -24.10 -16.46 -0.24
CA TRP A 423 -24.37 -17.23 0.98
C TRP A 423 -24.23 -16.36 2.24
N ALA A 424 -23.23 -15.49 2.30
CA ALA A 424 -23.06 -14.58 3.43
C ALA A 424 -24.21 -13.56 3.56
N ARG A 425 -24.76 -13.08 2.44
CA ARG A 425 -25.97 -12.24 2.42
C ARG A 425 -27.19 -12.98 2.98
N GLN A 426 -27.39 -14.22 2.56
CA GLN A 426 -28.49 -15.05 3.03
C GLN A 426 -28.36 -15.36 4.54
N ARG A 427 -27.15 -15.70 5.01
CA ARG A 427 -26.86 -15.98 6.42
C ARG A 427 -27.00 -14.78 7.34
N SER A 428 -26.65 -13.59 6.86
CA SER A 428 -26.77 -12.33 7.61
C SER A 428 -28.16 -11.70 7.52
N GLY A 429 -29.08 -12.23 6.70
CA GLY A 429 -30.37 -11.57 6.42
C GLY A 429 -30.21 -10.17 5.82
N GLY A 430 -29.09 -9.90 5.13
CA GLY A 430 -28.71 -8.59 4.57
C GLY A 430 -28.23 -7.54 5.58
N ASN A 431 -28.77 -7.54 6.81
CA ASN A 431 -28.48 -6.54 7.85
C ASN A 431 -27.47 -7.00 8.92
N GLY A 432 -27.21 -8.30 9.03
CA GLY A 432 -26.26 -8.88 9.98
C GLY A 432 -24.80 -8.59 9.63
N SER A 433 -23.91 -8.78 10.61
CA SER A 433 -22.50 -8.40 10.50
C SER A 433 -21.71 -9.39 9.63
N VAL A 434 -21.15 -8.89 8.52
CA VAL A 434 -20.32 -9.66 7.57
C VAL A 434 -18.89 -9.12 7.51
N VAL A 435 -17.90 -10.02 7.57
CA VAL A 435 -16.47 -9.67 7.61
C VAL A 435 -15.66 -10.50 6.61
N VAL A 436 -14.86 -9.83 5.77
CA VAL A 436 -13.89 -10.44 4.83
C VAL A 436 -12.48 -10.25 5.36
N THR A 437 -11.75 -11.35 5.60
CA THR A 437 -10.39 -11.29 6.20
C THR A 437 -9.47 -12.45 5.82
N GLY A 438 -8.24 -12.43 6.32
CA GLY A 438 -7.26 -13.51 6.21
C GLY A 438 -6.11 -13.24 5.23
N SER A 439 -6.37 -12.58 4.11
CA SER A 439 -5.33 -12.30 3.11
C SER A 439 -5.62 -11.09 2.25
N LEU A 440 -4.56 -10.33 1.96
CA LEU A 440 -4.59 -9.22 1.01
C LEU A 440 -4.93 -9.64 -0.42
N TYR A 441 -4.65 -10.88 -0.80
CA TYR A 441 -4.98 -11.41 -2.12
C TYR A 441 -6.48 -11.72 -2.23
N LEU A 442 -7.09 -12.26 -1.15
CA LEU A 442 -8.56 -12.36 -1.05
C LEU A 442 -9.23 -10.99 -1.12
N MET A 443 -8.65 -9.96 -0.48
CA MET A 443 -9.23 -8.61 -0.52
C MET A 443 -9.15 -7.96 -1.90
N ARG A 444 -8.06 -8.18 -2.65
CA ARG A 444 -7.99 -7.79 -4.06
C ARG A 444 -9.14 -8.43 -4.83
N ASP A 445 -9.34 -9.74 -4.68
CA ASP A 445 -10.34 -10.47 -5.47
C ASP A 445 -11.76 -10.05 -5.08
N PHE A 446 -12.03 -9.91 -3.78
CA PHE A 446 -13.31 -9.44 -3.25
C PHE A 446 -13.63 -8.00 -3.70
N LEU A 447 -12.70 -7.05 -3.55
CA LEU A 447 -12.91 -5.65 -3.95
C LEU A 447 -13.03 -5.45 -5.47
N ASN A 448 -12.56 -6.43 -6.26
CA ASN A 448 -12.71 -6.49 -7.72
C ASN A 448 -14.03 -7.13 -8.18
N LEU A 449 -14.84 -7.72 -7.29
CA LEU A 449 -16.14 -8.27 -7.68
C LEU A 449 -17.07 -7.15 -8.19
N PRO A 450 -17.81 -7.35 -9.30
CA PRO A 450 -18.71 -6.34 -9.84
C PRO A 450 -19.79 -5.86 -8.86
N VAL A 451 -20.21 -6.71 -7.93
CA VAL A 451 -21.22 -6.41 -6.90
C VAL A 451 -20.70 -5.56 -5.73
N VAL A 452 -19.38 -5.39 -5.58
CA VAL A 452 -18.79 -4.66 -4.46
C VAL A 452 -18.59 -3.19 -4.83
N GLN A 453 -19.43 -2.32 -4.27
CA GLN A 453 -19.24 -0.88 -4.32
C GLN A 453 -18.06 -0.49 -3.42
N SER A 454 -16.89 -0.37 -4.04
CA SER A 454 -15.70 0.17 -3.38
C SER A 454 -15.28 1.49 -4.03
N ASP A 455 -14.85 2.46 -3.22
CA ASP A 455 -14.23 3.70 -3.72
C ASP A 455 -13.03 3.42 -4.65
N SER A 456 -12.40 2.24 -4.52
CA SER A 456 -11.39 1.72 -5.45
C SER A 456 -11.90 1.47 -6.87
N GLN A 457 -13.19 1.17 -7.11
CA GLN A 457 -13.75 1.20 -8.47
C GLN A 457 -13.81 2.63 -9.04
N GLY A 458 -13.75 3.64 -8.17
CA GLY A 458 -13.51 5.04 -8.51
C GLY A 458 -12.09 5.36 -9.00
N LEU A 459 -11.13 4.42 -8.95
CA LEU A 459 -9.79 4.56 -9.54
C LEU A 459 -9.77 4.42 -11.07
N THR A 460 -10.94 4.38 -11.72
CA THR A 460 -11.05 4.80 -13.13
C THR A 460 -10.47 6.21 -13.30
N THR A 461 -9.90 6.50 -14.48
CA THR A 461 -9.16 7.75 -14.71
C THR A 461 -10.07 8.99 -14.80
N ARG A 462 -10.68 9.41 -13.69
CA ARG A 462 -11.33 10.72 -13.57
C ARG A 462 -10.28 11.81 -13.77
N ARG A 463 -10.26 12.40 -14.97
CA ARG A 463 -9.59 13.68 -15.22
C ARG A 463 -10.02 14.66 -14.15
N VAL A 464 -9.09 15.06 -13.28
CA VAL A 464 -9.34 16.08 -12.26
C VAL A 464 -9.83 17.35 -12.96
N GLY A 465 -11.07 17.74 -12.66
CA GLY A 465 -11.70 18.91 -13.26
C GLY A 465 -10.91 20.19 -13.00
N SER A 466 -10.98 21.13 -13.96
CA SER A 466 -10.24 22.41 -13.94
C SER A 466 -10.50 23.26 -12.69
N THR A 467 -11.56 22.97 -11.92
CA THR A 467 -11.94 23.63 -10.66
C THR A 467 -10.93 23.39 -9.53
N ALA A 468 -10.45 22.16 -9.33
CA ALA A 468 -9.43 21.86 -8.31
C ALA A 468 -8.07 22.52 -8.66
N PHE A 469 -7.77 22.63 -9.96
CA PHE A 469 -6.60 23.32 -10.48
C PHE A 469 -6.66 24.85 -10.26
N LYS A 470 -7.86 25.47 -10.32
CA LYS A 470 -8.06 26.88 -9.93
C LYS A 470 -7.83 27.09 -8.43
N SER A 471 -8.29 26.17 -7.57
CA SER A 471 -8.07 26.22 -6.11
C SER A 471 -6.57 26.26 -5.75
N LEU A 472 -5.78 25.32 -6.27
CA LEU A 472 -4.33 25.26 -6.01
C LEU A 472 -3.57 26.48 -6.58
N ARG A 473 -3.96 26.99 -7.76
CA ARG A 473 -3.41 28.26 -8.28
C ARG A 473 -3.77 29.47 -7.42
N GLN A 474 -4.99 29.51 -6.85
CA GLN A 474 -5.38 30.57 -5.91
C GLN A 474 -4.63 30.47 -4.58
N LYS A 475 -4.29 29.27 -4.09
CA LYS A 475 -3.39 29.10 -2.93
C LYS A 475 -1.99 29.69 -3.17
N LYS A 476 -1.43 29.57 -4.39
CA LYS A 476 -0.16 30.25 -4.75
C LYS A 476 -0.22 31.77 -4.53
N SER A 477 -1.39 32.39 -4.73
CA SER A 477 -1.59 33.83 -4.51
C SER A 477 -1.89 34.24 -3.05
N ARG A 478 -2.02 33.29 -2.12
CA ARG A 478 -2.49 33.56 -0.75
C ARG A 478 -1.62 33.01 0.38
N GLU A 479 -0.85 31.95 0.18
CA GLU A 479 -0.24 31.18 1.29
C GLU A 479 1.27 30.89 1.12
N GLY A 480 1.98 31.53 0.18
CA GLY A 480 3.44 31.54 0.18
C GLY A 480 4.15 30.20 0.02
N LEU A 481 3.50 29.19 -0.58
CA LEU A 481 4.14 27.95 -1.02
C LEU A 481 5.35 28.26 -1.90
N ALA A 482 6.47 27.54 -1.68
CA ALA A 482 7.66 27.66 -2.50
C ALA A 482 7.30 27.44 -3.99
N GLY A 483 7.60 28.43 -4.83
CA GLY A 483 7.10 28.47 -6.21
C GLY A 483 7.49 27.24 -7.03
N GLU A 484 8.69 26.73 -6.79
CA GLU A 484 9.27 25.56 -7.47
C GLU A 484 8.55 24.25 -7.11
N GLU A 485 8.24 24.00 -5.82
CA GLU A 485 7.59 22.74 -5.39
C GLU A 485 6.17 22.61 -5.97
N LEU A 486 5.42 23.71 -6.01
CA LEU A 486 4.09 23.73 -6.63
C LEU A 486 4.16 23.60 -8.15
N GLU A 487 5.17 24.18 -8.80
CA GLU A 487 5.37 24.02 -10.24
C GLU A 487 5.84 22.61 -10.60
N GLN A 488 6.65 21.98 -9.75
CA GLN A 488 7.04 20.57 -9.85
C GLN A 488 5.81 19.66 -9.68
N TYR A 489 5.00 19.85 -8.63
CA TYR A 489 3.72 19.14 -8.45
C TYR A 489 2.82 19.24 -9.70
N LEU A 490 2.63 20.45 -10.23
CA LEU A 490 1.80 20.70 -11.42
C LEU A 490 2.43 20.14 -12.72
N ARG A 491 3.76 20.14 -12.85
CA ARG A 491 4.49 19.54 -13.97
C ARG A 491 4.37 18.02 -13.95
N THR A 492 4.65 17.39 -12.82
CA THR A 492 4.48 15.95 -12.62
C THR A 492 3.05 15.54 -12.94
N LYS A 493 2.03 16.31 -12.51
CA LYS A 493 0.63 16.07 -12.89
C LYS A 493 0.38 16.16 -14.40
N ARG A 494 1.01 17.08 -15.14
CA ARG A 494 0.89 17.09 -16.62
C ARG A 494 1.54 15.88 -17.28
N GLU A 495 2.74 15.54 -16.83
CA GLU A 495 3.54 14.43 -17.40
C GLU A 495 2.92 13.05 -17.12
N VAL A 496 2.23 12.89 -15.98
CA VAL A 496 1.52 11.66 -15.63
C VAL A 496 0.11 11.59 -16.25
N PHE A 497 -0.60 12.69 -16.53
CA PHE A 497 -2.03 12.65 -16.89
C PHE A 497 -2.48 13.17 -18.28
N ASP A 498 -1.65 13.85 -19.09
CA ASP A 498 -2.05 14.29 -20.44
C ASP A 498 -1.25 13.64 -21.60
N PRO A 499 -1.88 12.75 -22.42
CA PRO A 499 -1.26 12.19 -23.63
C PRO A 499 -0.84 13.22 -24.68
N ARG A 500 -1.52 14.38 -24.73
CA ARG A 500 -1.32 15.39 -25.79
C ARG A 500 0.01 16.13 -25.65
N ASP A 501 0.54 16.26 -24.43
CA ASP A 501 1.81 16.95 -24.20
C ASP A 501 3.01 16.14 -24.69
N LYS A 502 2.91 14.81 -24.81
CA LYS A 502 3.99 13.97 -25.42
C LYS A 502 4.11 14.25 -26.93
N ALA A 503 2.99 14.43 -27.63
CA ALA A 503 2.97 14.88 -29.02
C ALA A 503 3.42 16.34 -29.18
N ARG A 504 3.02 17.23 -28.26
CA ARG A 504 3.44 18.63 -28.25
C ARG A 504 4.95 18.79 -27.98
N ARG A 505 5.53 17.97 -27.08
CA ARG A 505 6.97 17.90 -26.85
C ARG A 505 7.75 17.30 -28.01
N LYS A 506 7.24 16.24 -28.68
CA LYS A 506 7.83 15.76 -29.95
C LYS A 506 7.87 16.87 -31.01
N ARG A 507 6.76 17.61 -31.19
CA ARG A 507 6.72 18.77 -32.11
C ARG A 507 7.61 19.94 -31.66
N SER A 508 7.78 20.15 -30.35
CA SER A 508 8.65 21.20 -29.80
C SER A 508 10.14 20.84 -29.90
N MET A 509 10.53 19.57 -29.78
CA MET A 509 11.90 19.11 -30.02
C MET A 509 12.21 19.08 -31.51
N ALA A 510 11.28 18.62 -32.36
CA ALA A 510 11.41 18.72 -33.81
C ALA A 510 11.66 20.17 -34.25
N ARG A 511 10.81 21.11 -33.80
CA ARG A 511 10.98 22.54 -34.09
C ARG A 511 12.28 23.16 -33.54
N LYS A 512 12.81 22.66 -32.42
CA LYS A 512 14.11 23.12 -31.89
C LYS A 512 15.30 22.55 -32.65
N ASN A 513 15.17 21.37 -33.25
CA ASN A 513 16.18 20.82 -34.15
C ASN A 513 16.10 21.47 -35.53
N GLU A 514 14.89 21.76 -36.04
CA GLU A 514 14.68 22.55 -37.27
C GLU A 514 15.25 23.97 -37.11
N SER A 515 14.95 24.68 -36.01
CA SER A 515 15.49 26.02 -35.75
C SER A 515 17.00 26.06 -35.44
N ALA A 516 17.66 24.90 -35.27
CA ALA A 516 19.11 24.79 -35.13
C ALA A 516 19.81 24.42 -36.45
N LEU A 517 19.04 24.04 -37.48
CA LEU A 517 19.50 23.84 -38.85
C LEU A 517 19.27 25.09 -39.73
N ASP A 518 18.31 25.93 -39.35
CA ASP A 518 17.91 27.14 -40.10
C ASP A 518 18.72 28.40 -39.70
N SER A 519 19.67 28.28 -38.76
CA SER A 519 20.53 29.39 -38.30
C SER A 519 21.96 29.33 -38.85
N SER A 520 22.19 28.60 -39.95
CA SER A 520 23.52 28.42 -40.55
C SER A 520 23.51 28.43 -42.08
N VAL A 521 22.79 29.37 -42.71
CA VAL A 521 22.93 29.70 -44.14
C VAL A 521 22.89 31.22 -44.34
N GLY A 522 23.84 31.75 -45.10
CA GLY A 522 24.09 33.18 -45.33
C GLY A 522 25.44 33.58 -44.73
N THR A 523 26.47 33.96 -45.50
CA THR A 523 26.49 34.48 -46.89
C THR A 523 27.53 33.80 -47.78
N GLU A 524 27.23 33.67 -49.07
CA GLU A 524 28.17 33.24 -50.11
C GLU A 524 29.17 34.33 -50.49
N SER A 525 30.34 33.94 -51.01
CA SER A 525 31.15 34.75 -51.92
C SER A 525 31.79 33.86 -52.99
N HIS A 526 31.48 34.11 -54.26
CA HIS A 526 31.91 33.30 -55.40
C HIS A 526 33.43 33.29 -55.65
N VAL A 527 33.99 32.11 -55.94
CA VAL A 527 34.95 31.88 -57.05
C VAL A 527 34.67 30.49 -57.65
N LYS A 528 34.72 30.37 -58.99
CA LYS A 528 34.71 29.15 -59.82
C LYS A 528 36.06 29.09 -60.60
N PRO A 529 36.36 28.01 -61.35
CA PRO A 529 36.41 26.57 -61.06
C PRO A 529 37.88 26.07 -61.28
N ASP A 530 38.27 24.80 -61.12
CA ASP A 530 38.16 23.73 -62.14
C ASP A 530 38.75 22.39 -61.59
N PRO A 531 38.56 21.25 -62.29
CA PRO A 531 38.69 19.90 -61.71
C PRO A 531 39.95 19.15 -62.16
N GLU A 532 40.25 17.98 -61.55
CA GLU A 532 40.23 16.69 -62.26
C GLU A 532 40.61 15.45 -61.41
N GLN A 533 40.16 14.27 -61.89
CA GLN A 533 40.69 12.90 -61.72
C GLN A 533 40.90 12.34 -60.28
N SER A 534 40.29 11.26 -59.78
CA SER A 534 39.81 9.94 -60.28
C SER A 534 40.73 8.76 -59.89
N LYS A 535 40.11 7.63 -59.51
CA LYS A 535 40.66 6.24 -59.46
C LYS A 535 41.71 5.94 -58.36
N THR A 536 41.94 4.71 -57.89
CA THR A 536 41.16 3.44 -57.76
C THR A 536 41.89 2.50 -56.77
N SER A 537 41.19 1.49 -56.25
CA SER A 537 41.68 0.12 -55.92
C SER A 537 42.83 -0.11 -54.91
N ALA A 538 42.58 -1.06 -54.00
CA ALA A 538 43.53 -1.80 -53.14
C ALA A 538 44.28 -2.91 -53.97
N PRO A 539 44.96 -3.96 -53.41
CA PRO A 539 45.18 -4.38 -52.01
C PRO A 539 46.56 -5.02 -51.64
N LEU A 540 46.63 -5.60 -50.41
CA LEU A 540 47.50 -6.72 -49.94
C LEU A 540 49.05 -6.61 -49.92
N ALA A 541 49.65 -6.88 -48.76
CA ALA A 541 50.66 -7.94 -48.53
C ALA A 541 51.11 -8.01 -47.04
N GLU A 542 51.61 -9.18 -46.61
CA GLU A 542 52.27 -9.46 -45.32
C GLU A 542 53.79 -9.24 -45.44
N ASP A 543 54.51 -8.90 -44.35
CA ASP A 543 55.43 -9.85 -43.67
C ASP A 543 56.30 -9.22 -42.54
N THR A 544 56.99 -10.11 -41.83
CA THR A 544 58.07 -10.04 -40.80
C THR A 544 59.25 -9.06 -41.10
N GLU A 545 60.26 -8.77 -40.25
CA GLU A 545 60.67 -9.08 -38.86
C GLU A 545 61.74 -8.01 -38.45
N GLU A 546 62.00 -7.78 -37.14
CA GLU A 546 63.35 -7.79 -36.52
C GLU A 546 63.39 -7.19 -35.09
N SER A 547 64.51 -7.44 -34.40
CA SER A 547 64.68 -7.47 -32.94
C SER A 547 65.44 -6.27 -32.33
N ASN A 548 65.31 -6.03 -31.01
CA ASN A 548 66.40 -6.38 -30.08
C ASN A 548 66.11 -6.23 -28.55
N SER A 549 66.90 -6.98 -27.77
CA SER A 549 67.27 -6.82 -26.34
C SER A 549 66.21 -6.91 -25.22
N GLY A 550 66.32 -7.97 -24.40
CA GLY A 550 65.91 -7.98 -22.98
C GLY A 550 67.06 -7.53 -22.06
N PRO A 551 67.17 -7.98 -20.77
CA PRO A 551 66.46 -9.08 -20.07
C PRO A 551 65.79 -8.56 -18.75
N SER A 552 65.51 -9.30 -17.65
CA SER A 552 65.78 -10.70 -17.22
C SER A 552 64.77 -11.26 -16.19
N LYS A 553 64.52 -12.58 -16.33
CA LYS A 553 64.35 -13.64 -15.31
C LYS A 553 63.52 -13.41 -14.01
N THR A 554 62.40 -14.16 -13.99
CA THR A 554 61.62 -14.79 -12.89
C THR A 554 62.46 -15.75 -11.98
N PRO A 555 61.97 -16.60 -11.02
CA PRO A 555 60.56 -17.01 -10.72
C PRO A 555 60.13 -17.46 -9.27
N PHE A 556 58.84 -17.88 -9.13
CA PHE A 556 58.29 -18.98 -8.26
C PHE A 556 58.48 -18.94 -6.70
N LYS A 557 57.74 -19.67 -5.82
CA LYS A 557 56.51 -20.52 -5.75
C LYS A 557 56.00 -20.42 -4.27
N GLY A 558 54.73 -20.59 -3.88
CA GLY A 558 54.10 -21.90 -3.67
C GLY A 558 53.67 -22.19 -2.20
N ILE A 559 52.39 -21.91 -1.88
CA ILE A 559 51.38 -22.74 -1.17
C ILE A 559 51.73 -23.57 0.12
N ALA A 560 50.84 -23.43 1.12
CA ALA A 560 50.32 -24.41 2.12
C ALA A 560 50.83 -24.50 3.59
N HIS A 561 49.84 -24.34 4.48
CA HIS A 561 49.52 -25.06 5.73
C HIS A 561 50.59 -25.34 6.81
N GLU A 562 50.29 -24.90 8.04
CA GLU A 562 50.29 -25.79 9.21
C GLU A 562 49.28 -25.35 10.29
N VAL A 563 48.90 -26.27 11.19
CA VAL A 563 47.88 -26.12 12.24
C VAL A 563 48.48 -26.50 13.59
N VAL A 564 48.42 -25.61 14.59
CA VAL A 564 48.65 -25.97 16.01
C VAL A 564 47.69 -25.21 16.92
N SER A 565 47.10 -25.94 17.86
CA SER A 565 46.26 -25.46 18.97
C SER A 565 47.07 -25.09 20.22
N SER A 566 46.59 -24.15 21.06
CA SER A 566 46.34 -24.42 22.50
C SER A 566 45.98 -23.19 23.37
N GLN A 567 45.02 -23.41 24.27
CA GLN A 567 44.93 -22.97 25.68
C GLN A 567 44.83 -21.48 26.08
N ASP A 568 43.84 -21.22 26.97
CA ASP A 568 43.71 -20.05 27.84
C ASP A 568 44.89 -19.91 28.83
N PRO A 569 45.06 -18.73 29.46
CA PRO A 569 44.69 -18.72 30.88
C PRO A 569 44.11 -17.40 31.48
N VAL A 570 43.07 -17.60 32.30
CA VAL A 570 42.88 -17.04 33.66
C VAL A 570 42.54 -15.55 33.89
N GLU A 571 41.59 -15.37 34.80
CA GLU A 571 41.06 -14.13 35.37
C GLU A 571 42.11 -13.14 35.92
N ARG A 572 41.78 -11.84 35.87
CA ARG A 572 42.10 -10.91 36.97
C ARG A 572 40.89 -10.10 37.41
N LYS A 573 40.64 -10.12 38.72
CA LYS A 573 39.65 -9.32 39.43
C LYS A 573 40.22 -7.92 39.70
N GLU A 574 39.46 -6.87 39.42
CA GLU A 574 39.62 -5.59 40.10
C GLU A 574 38.27 -5.03 40.57
N LYS A 575 38.28 -4.44 41.77
CA LYS A 575 37.15 -3.74 42.41
C LYS A 575 37.67 -2.40 42.97
N PRO A 576 36.79 -1.42 43.23
CA PRO A 576 37.04 -0.06 42.75
C PRO A 576 37.65 0.90 43.78
N SER A 577 38.40 1.90 43.27
CA SER A 577 38.77 3.08 44.03
C SER A 577 37.77 4.23 43.84
N LYS A 578 37.26 4.72 44.98
CA LYS A 578 36.69 6.06 45.16
C LYS A 578 37.86 7.07 45.08
N LYS A 579 37.75 8.36 44.77
CA LYS A 579 36.66 9.37 44.89
C LYS A 579 37.17 10.64 44.17
N HIS A 580 36.32 11.46 43.52
CA HIS A 580 36.30 12.92 43.76
C HIS A 580 35.08 13.61 43.10
N LYS A 581 34.49 14.51 43.91
CA LYS A 581 33.33 15.41 43.74
C LYS A 581 32.99 15.86 42.30
N GLN A 582 31.76 15.64 41.82
CA GLN A 582 30.53 16.45 42.05
C GLN A 582 30.55 17.86 41.42
N VAL A 583 29.91 17.99 40.26
CA VAL A 583 28.93 19.06 39.98
C VAL A 583 27.74 18.39 39.28
N LEU A 584 26.56 18.41 39.90
CA LEU A 584 25.30 17.96 39.32
C LEU A 584 24.40 19.18 39.16
N SER A 585 24.11 19.59 37.93
CA SER A 585 23.02 20.53 37.64
C SER A 585 21.77 19.74 37.24
N THR A 586 20.80 19.70 38.14
CA THR A 586 19.48 19.10 37.89
C THR A 586 18.69 19.92 36.86
N PRO A 587 17.89 19.28 35.97
CA PRO A 587 16.88 19.99 35.20
C PRO A 587 15.71 20.34 36.13
N PHE A 588 15.32 21.61 36.13
CA PHE A 588 14.23 22.12 36.96
C PHE A 588 12.88 21.62 36.43
N TRP A 589 12.09 20.96 37.28
CA TRP A 589 10.68 20.73 37.01
C TRP A 589 9.90 22.04 37.26
N ARG A 590 8.89 22.32 36.43
CA ARG A 590 7.80 23.25 36.77
C ARG A 590 6.47 22.54 36.55
N ASP A 591 5.66 22.54 37.59
CA ASP A 591 4.25 22.14 37.54
C ASP A 591 3.39 23.28 36.92
N PRO A 592 2.22 22.99 36.31
CA PRO A 592 1.57 23.92 35.40
C PRO A 592 0.30 24.57 35.97
N GLU A 593 0.42 25.62 36.78
CA GLU A 593 -0.74 26.46 37.14
C GLU A 593 -0.47 27.98 37.01
N ASN A 594 -1.56 28.69 36.66
CA ASN A 594 -1.73 30.14 36.52
C ASN A 594 -1.25 30.80 35.19
N PRO A 595 -2.17 31.27 34.32
CA PRO A 595 -1.84 31.85 33.01
C PRO A 595 -1.59 33.37 33.06
N SER A 596 -0.50 33.85 32.45
CA SER A 596 -0.34 35.28 32.18
C SER A 596 -1.18 35.72 30.98
N MET A 597 -2.29 36.40 31.27
CA MET A 597 -3.10 37.09 30.26
C MET A 597 -2.26 38.11 29.48
N SER A 598 -2.40 38.11 28.15
CA SER A 598 -2.08 39.27 27.32
C SER A 598 -3.38 40.01 27.00
N LEU A 599 -3.39 41.32 27.24
CA LEU A 599 -4.57 42.17 27.09
C LEU A 599 -5.00 42.33 25.61
N PRO A 600 -6.30 42.56 25.34
CA PRO A 600 -6.82 42.70 23.99
C PRO A 600 -6.42 44.05 23.34
N ASN A 601 -6.41 44.05 22.00
CA ASN A 601 -6.18 45.22 21.16
C ASN A 601 -7.28 46.29 21.40
N PRO A 602 -6.97 47.60 21.61
CA PRO A 602 -7.96 48.60 22.05
C PRO A 602 -9.12 48.91 21.08
N ASN A 603 -9.03 48.49 19.83
CA ASN A 603 -10.10 48.66 18.85
C ASN A 603 -10.81 47.32 18.63
N GLY A 604 -12.04 47.20 19.14
CA GLY A 604 -12.87 45.98 19.16
C GLY A 604 -13.38 45.46 17.81
N GLN A 605 -12.61 45.63 16.73
CA GLN A 605 -12.89 45.01 15.45
C GLN A 605 -12.22 43.63 15.38
N PRO A 606 -12.96 42.54 15.11
CA PRO A 606 -12.37 41.21 14.96
C PRO A 606 -11.38 41.21 13.79
N SER A 607 -10.20 40.62 14.02
CA SER A 607 -9.15 40.59 13.00
C SER A 607 -9.65 39.99 11.68
N GLN A 608 -9.09 40.42 10.54
CA GLN A 608 -9.47 39.83 9.25
C GLN A 608 -9.30 38.30 9.23
N LYS A 609 -8.41 37.73 10.04
CA LYS A 609 -8.22 36.28 10.19
C LYS A 609 -9.41 35.64 10.92
N ALA A 610 -9.87 36.23 12.02
CA ALA A 610 -11.07 35.80 12.75
C ALA A 610 -12.34 35.93 11.89
N LEU A 611 -12.51 37.04 11.16
CA LEU A 611 -13.64 37.22 10.23
C LEU A 611 -13.64 36.19 9.09
N LYS A 612 -12.47 35.88 8.52
CA LYS A 612 -12.34 34.85 7.47
C LYS A 612 -12.61 33.44 8.00
N GLN A 613 -12.18 33.14 9.23
CA GLN A 613 -12.43 31.86 9.89
C GLN A 613 -13.92 31.70 10.25
N ALA A 614 -14.57 32.73 10.79
CA ALA A 614 -16.01 32.75 11.05
C ALA A 614 -16.83 32.59 9.75
N ALA A 615 -16.45 33.29 8.67
CA ALA A 615 -17.09 33.15 7.36
C ALA A 615 -16.93 31.75 6.75
N TRP A 616 -15.76 31.11 6.94
CA TRP A 616 -15.55 29.73 6.50
C TRP A 616 -16.36 28.73 7.33
N ILE A 617 -16.38 28.86 8.65
CA ILE A 617 -17.21 28.03 9.56
C ILE A 617 -18.70 28.18 9.21
N ALA A 618 -19.18 29.40 8.93
CA ALA A 618 -20.55 29.63 8.48
C ALA A 618 -20.84 28.90 7.15
N LYS A 619 -19.90 28.91 6.20
CA LYS A 619 -20.04 28.24 4.91
C LYS A 619 -20.02 26.71 5.02
N VAL A 620 -19.19 26.15 5.91
CA VAL A 620 -19.20 24.71 6.24
C VAL A 620 -20.51 24.32 6.91
N LYS A 621 -20.99 25.08 7.91
CA LYS A 621 -22.29 24.85 8.55
C LYS A 621 -23.45 24.95 7.56
N GLN A 622 -23.38 25.86 6.58
CA GLN A 622 -24.39 25.98 5.52
C GLN A 622 -24.37 24.78 4.57
N HIS A 623 -23.18 24.29 4.18
CA HIS A 623 -23.03 23.07 3.38
C HIS A 623 -23.54 21.83 4.13
N HIS A 624 -23.26 21.71 5.43
CA HIS A 624 -23.74 20.63 6.29
C HIS A 624 -25.26 20.65 6.43
N LYS A 625 -25.88 21.83 6.64
CA LYS A 625 -27.34 21.98 6.61
C LYS A 625 -27.94 21.58 5.25
N LEU A 626 -27.25 21.85 4.14
CA LEU A 626 -27.68 21.43 2.81
C LEU A 626 -27.60 19.91 2.60
N GLN A 627 -26.60 19.23 3.16
CA GLN A 627 -26.52 17.77 3.12
C GLN A 627 -27.54 17.09 4.03
N GLN A 628 -27.72 17.58 5.27
CA GLN A 628 -28.78 17.10 6.16
C GLN A 628 -30.18 17.33 5.58
N ARG A 629 -30.40 18.46 4.88
CA ARG A 629 -31.66 18.71 4.18
C ARG A 629 -31.86 17.74 3.01
N ARG A 630 -30.81 17.42 2.24
CA ARG A 630 -30.88 16.39 1.18
C ARG A 630 -31.12 14.97 1.72
N GLN A 631 -30.55 14.61 2.87
CA GLN A 631 -30.85 13.35 3.55
C GLN A 631 -32.32 13.31 3.98
N ARG A 632 -32.83 14.36 4.63
CA ARG A 632 -34.25 14.44 5.00
C ARG A 632 -35.20 14.48 3.81
N GLU A 633 -34.82 15.13 2.71
CA GLU A 633 -35.61 15.13 1.46
C GLU A 633 -35.60 13.74 0.81
N ALA A 634 -34.53 12.96 0.92
CA ALA A 634 -34.49 11.55 0.51
C ALA A 634 -35.32 10.63 1.44
N GLU A 635 -35.25 10.83 2.76
CA GLU A 635 -36.05 10.11 3.77
C GLU A 635 -37.56 10.41 3.62
N LEU A 636 -37.92 11.66 3.26
CA LEU A 636 -39.30 12.04 2.94
C LEU A 636 -39.76 11.49 1.58
N GLN A 637 -38.85 11.31 0.62
CA GLN A 637 -39.15 10.63 -0.65
C GLN A 637 -39.32 9.11 -0.49
N SER A 638 -38.63 8.46 0.46
CA SER A 638 -38.90 7.07 0.80
C SER A 638 -40.20 6.88 1.59
N ASN A 639 -40.60 7.85 2.43
CA ASN A 639 -41.82 7.73 3.25
C ASN A 639 -43.11 8.21 2.56
N ASN A 640 -43.05 9.07 1.53
CA ASN A 640 -44.24 9.51 0.77
C ASN A 640 -44.64 8.56 -0.37
N GLY A 641 -44.13 7.33 -0.39
CA GLY A 641 -44.50 6.26 -1.34
C GLY A 641 -45.88 5.63 -1.11
N MET A 642 -46.71 6.18 -0.21
CA MET A 642 -48.11 5.77 -0.02
C MET A 642 -49.04 6.97 -0.01
N GLY A 643 -49.74 7.19 -1.12
CA GLY A 643 -50.87 8.10 -1.26
C GLY A 643 -51.92 7.44 -2.16
N PRO A 644 -53.22 7.43 -1.79
CA PRO A 644 -54.21 6.60 -2.46
C PRO A 644 -54.75 7.25 -3.74
N GLN A 645 -54.99 6.45 -4.79
CA GLN A 645 -55.86 6.83 -5.89
C GLN A 645 -56.93 5.77 -6.17
N GLN A 646 -58.17 6.25 -6.26
CA GLN A 646 -59.37 5.51 -6.65
C GLN A 646 -59.59 5.62 -8.17
N GLY A 647 -60.36 4.68 -8.72
CA GLY A 647 -60.83 4.68 -10.11
C GLY A 647 -59.76 4.20 -11.09
N GLY A 648 -60.08 3.41 -12.12
CA GLY A 648 -61.38 2.93 -12.62
C GLY A 648 -61.16 2.37 -14.04
N GLU A 649 -62.16 1.73 -14.64
CA GLU A 649 -62.13 0.90 -15.89
C GLU A 649 -61.85 -0.59 -15.55
N GLU A 650 -62.84 -1.48 -15.57
CA GLU A 650 -63.67 -1.97 -16.70
C GLU A 650 -62.86 -2.58 -17.86
N THR A 651 -62.65 -3.90 -17.80
CA THR A 651 -62.79 -4.76 -18.99
C THR A 651 -63.47 -6.08 -18.62
N ASP A 652 -64.63 -6.33 -19.22
CA ASP A 652 -65.31 -7.63 -19.17
C ASP A 652 -64.54 -8.70 -19.96
N SER A 653 -64.46 -9.91 -19.41
CA SER A 653 -64.52 -11.13 -20.24
C SER A 653 -65.10 -12.29 -19.44
N ALA A 654 -66.26 -12.79 -19.88
CA ALA A 654 -67.02 -13.85 -19.21
C ALA A 654 -66.45 -15.25 -19.50
N GLY A 655 -66.66 -16.19 -18.57
CA GLY A 655 -66.21 -17.58 -18.72
C GLY A 655 -66.59 -18.51 -17.57
N THR A 656 -67.88 -18.83 -17.46
CA THR A 656 -68.49 -20.08 -16.91
C THR A 656 -67.54 -21.24 -16.54
N SER A 657 -67.75 -22.10 -15.53
CA SER A 657 -68.76 -22.33 -14.46
C SER A 657 -68.50 -23.76 -13.90
N HIS A 658 -69.24 -24.21 -12.87
CA HIS A 658 -69.16 -25.54 -12.20
C HIS A 658 -67.96 -25.72 -11.24
N GLY A 659 -68.13 -26.15 -9.97
CA GLY A 659 -69.35 -26.30 -9.16
C GLY A 659 -69.11 -27.12 -7.88
N ILE A 660 -70.02 -27.00 -6.90
CA ILE A 660 -70.46 -28.05 -5.93
C ILE A 660 -69.39 -28.67 -4.97
N SER A 661 -69.59 -28.93 -3.67
CA SER A 661 -70.41 -28.40 -2.55
C SER A 661 -70.11 -29.28 -1.31
N ASP A 662 -70.09 -28.72 -0.08
CA ASP A 662 -70.20 -29.42 1.22
C ASP A 662 -69.16 -30.54 1.55
N GLY A 663 -68.81 -30.89 2.79
CA GLY A 663 -69.07 -30.44 4.17
C GLY A 663 -68.21 -31.35 5.09
N GLY A 664 -68.04 -31.18 6.40
CA GLY A 664 -68.51 -30.19 7.38
C GLY A 664 -68.13 -30.64 8.82
N ASN A 665 -68.41 -29.78 9.81
CA ASN A 665 -68.44 -30.03 11.27
C ASN A 665 -67.15 -30.32 12.07
N GLY A 666 -67.03 -29.62 13.21
CA GLY A 666 -65.94 -29.75 14.19
C GLY A 666 -65.96 -28.67 15.29
N ALA A 667 -67.12 -28.47 15.92
CA ALA A 667 -67.40 -27.56 17.04
C ALA A 667 -66.32 -27.50 18.15
N SER A 668 -66.00 -26.35 18.74
CA SER A 668 -66.73 -25.73 19.87
C SER A 668 -66.14 -24.33 20.18
N ARG A 669 -66.93 -23.25 20.40
CA ARG A 669 -67.49 -22.76 21.71
C ARG A 669 -66.45 -22.80 22.85
N THR A 670 -66.11 -21.71 23.56
CA THR A 670 -66.84 -20.49 24.00
C THR A 670 -65.91 -19.25 24.04
N GLN A 671 -66.31 -18.04 23.61
CA GLN A 671 -66.96 -16.97 24.43
C GLN A 671 -66.40 -16.86 25.88
N HIS A 672 -65.77 -15.76 26.30
CA HIS A 672 -66.40 -14.46 26.63
C HIS A 672 -65.35 -13.33 26.84
N GLN A 673 -65.74 -12.07 26.55
CA GLN A 673 -65.47 -10.76 27.22
C GLN A 673 -64.04 -10.41 27.75
N GLU A 674 -63.59 -9.17 27.89
CA GLU A 674 -64.01 -7.80 27.49
C GLU A 674 -62.71 -6.96 27.57
N ALA A 675 -62.33 -6.16 26.57
CA ALA A 675 -62.72 -4.76 26.35
C ALA A 675 -62.00 -3.71 27.25
N GLU A 676 -61.82 -2.52 26.65
CA GLU A 676 -61.32 -1.27 27.22
C GLU A 676 -59.81 -1.15 27.56
N HIS A 677 -59.15 0.01 27.47
CA HIS A 677 -59.16 1.20 26.59
C HIS A 677 -58.08 2.17 27.15
N LEU A 678 -57.68 3.19 26.37
CA LEU A 678 -56.98 4.44 26.79
C LEU A 678 -55.43 4.49 26.76
N THR A 679 -54.92 4.91 25.60
CA THR A 679 -54.08 6.11 25.39
C THR A 679 -53.31 6.73 26.58
N LYS A 680 -51.99 6.96 26.42
CA LYS A 680 -51.42 8.30 26.12
C LYS A 680 -49.88 8.31 25.92
N GLN A 681 -49.47 9.03 24.87
CA GLN A 681 -48.31 9.93 24.73
C GLN A 681 -46.97 9.60 25.43
N GLY A 682 -45.92 9.53 24.59
CA GLY A 682 -44.49 9.52 24.95
C GLY A 682 -43.65 9.58 23.68
#